data_AF-A0A4Y8QZ00-F1
#
_entry.id   AF-A0A4Y8QZ00-F1
#
_cell.length_a   1.000
_cell.length_b   1.000
_cell.length_c   1.000
_cell.angle_alpha   90.00
_cell.angle_beta   90.00
_cell.angle_gamma   90.00
#
_symmetry.space_group_name_H-M   'P 1'
#
loop_
_entity.id
_entity.type
_entity.pdbx_description
1 polymer ?
#
loop_
_entity_poly.entity_id
_entity_poly.type
_entity_poly.pdbx_seq_one_letter_code
_entity_poly.pdbx_strand_id
1 'polypeptide(L)'
;MRRLLALAALLVALAPSPGVAAADAAGTDPAATTPRACADALALLDDSRPRDAVALVDAYRATASSLADPAARATACADVRDAAVAARDTAATLAAEAEALEPGGVRPTSGEAESWAAAQARAEQALALDAQDARAAAVVRAAQEEETTVPDRAASAWDGFVEAVSPLGPLLLALLVGVLVLAVVARLVVPVTLRWPVLSAGERVRAGAAGWGALVAGAALLVWGPAAGASTWTGSGVAGVTLAVVVLVLGFVAGVVAVALALGRLVAPGAGPDRTRWWAWATAVAGVAAVAAVVLSARALGGPGTVAAGPVAAGSLVAGAVLAALGVLLVATVLATRLRLTIEVTSGRSGDRTTSHEGTGGARLVALLGELGAEPPRGLEVPRGTDISALSGSALSELPQGAFVKAVVSLAQGVVGSVPWRVTVEERDADHLAVVVTRNGRAAGSAALDRAGLLRFDPDDPTSAAAAAQVDLYRAAAAVVLLTLARHHAGFEGLCGATSWRSLALQYVAQSDLTDAPDRERELLARAVDVDPRNDLAQVALAHAEGRHHTLREDLDAYGRWLDRFVTRSEGRSGYRSLRLRAQYSRAATTVNACFAPGRDGDDPAGRLDATAVDAVRALLEALAVERAAGREDALVVRLQDAVESLYLQAEVAARALEPVAPQRVPTAPGTEPGERAEPSETAETPRERLRRAYRAALARDPEGTDAPSPTTPTGEYNLACTYAVRTKPLDAADALRTTDHLRRAVVLADLRTWLHDDPMLAAYRERPEYAAEFGQDPLDLLSVAPFARYAPALRAWGLTTEQRIVAVPPPDLAALLGTTPEEAARVRAAAHLAADLPALPGRCDVLDVLLAHDVGALPQEGLPDDVARAVRSRVVRLRLTPSERDRLRTALAGWLG
;
A
#
# COMPACT_ATOMS: atom_id res chain seq x y z
N MET A 1 31.05 -2.44 8.44
CA MET A 1 32.36 -2.62 7.75
C MET A 1 32.34 -3.48 6.47
N ARG A 2 31.21 -3.98 5.96
CA ARG A 2 31.10 -4.60 4.62
C ARG A 2 30.34 -3.76 3.58
N ARG A 3 30.01 -2.50 3.92
CA ARG A 3 29.35 -1.53 3.02
C ARG A 3 30.30 -0.49 2.39
N LEU A 4 31.62 -0.61 2.60
CA LEU A 4 32.63 0.27 1.98
C LEU A 4 33.34 -0.35 0.77
N LEU A 5 32.97 -1.58 0.35
CA LEU A 5 33.62 -2.29 -0.76
C LEU A 5 32.73 -2.53 -2.00
N ALA A 6 31.48 -2.04 -1.99
CA ALA A 6 30.55 -2.23 -3.12
C ALA A 6 30.32 -0.96 -3.97
N LEU A 7 30.79 0.22 -3.52
CA LEU A 7 30.69 1.46 -4.31
C LEU A 7 31.89 1.66 -5.27
N ALA A 8 32.91 0.81 -5.20
CA ALA A 8 34.11 0.89 -6.04
C ALA A 8 34.03 0.01 -7.31
N ALA A 9 32.90 -0.64 -7.59
CA ALA A 9 32.75 -1.59 -8.70
C ALA A 9 31.84 -1.10 -9.85
N LEU A 10 31.33 0.15 -9.82
CA LEU A 10 30.44 0.67 -10.88
C LEU A 10 30.96 1.92 -11.62
N LEU A 11 32.23 2.32 -11.42
CA LEU A 11 32.87 3.39 -12.21
C LEU A 11 34.26 2.99 -12.75
N VAL A 12 34.45 1.69 -13.02
CA VAL A 12 35.62 1.17 -13.75
C VAL A 12 35.11 0.34 -14.93
N ALA A 13 34.71 1.01 -16.01
CA ALA A 13 34.66 0.44 -17.36
C ALA A 13 34.43 1.53 -18.42
N LEU A 14 35.21 2.61 -18.39
CA LEU A 14 35.47 3.42 -19.59
C LEU A 14 36.93 3.87 -19.54
N ALA A 15 37.82 2.96 -19.94
CA ALA A 15 39.11 3.32 -20.53
C ALA A 15 39.04 2.95 -22.02
N PRO A 16 39.75 3.70 -22.88
CA PRO A 16 41.09 3.24 -23.20
C PRO A 16 42.17 4.29 -22.90
N SER A 17 43.39 3.76 -22.88
CA SER A 17 44.62 4.25 -22.27
C SER A 17 45.53 5.05 -23.24
N PRO A 18 46.85 5.22 -22.97
CA PRO A 18 47.52 6.50 -22.81
C PRO A 18 48.26 7.01 -24.06
N GLY A 19 48.46 8.32 -24.18
CA GLY A 19 49.23 8.92 -25.28
C GLY A 19 49.86 10.25 -24.91
N VAL A 20 51.14 10.19 -24.53
CA VAL A 20 52.27 11.07 -24.85
C VAL A 20 52.02 12.54 -25.21
N ALA A 21 52.79 13.42 -24.55
CA ALA A 21 52.95 14.84 -24.82
C ALA A 21 53.19 15.21 -26.30
N ALA A 22 52.58 16.31 -26.75
CA ALA A 22 53.15 17.21 -27.76
C ALA A 22 52.44 18.57 -27.75
N ALA A 23 53.23 19.62 -27.96
CA ALA A 23 52.85 21.01 -28.07
C ALA A 23 52.10 21.34 -29.38
N ASP A 24 51.42 22.50 -29.35
CA ASP A 24 51.00 23.37 -30.45
C ASP A 24 50.47 22.77 -31.76
N ALA A 25 49.18 23.03 -32.05
CA ALA A 25 48.75 23.63 -33.32
C ALA A 25 47.29 24.10 -33.23
N ALA A 26 47.05 25.33 -33.68
CA ALA A 26 45.74 25.94 -33.83
C ALA A 26 44.87 25.17 -34.84
N GLY A 27 43.64 24.89 -34.45
CA GLY A 27 42.58 24.37 -35.33
C GLY A 27 41.23 24.86 -34.82
N THR A 28 40.60 25.75 -35.58
CA THR A 28 39.27 26.31 -35.35
C THR A 28 38.19 25.27 -35.57
N ASP A 29 37.40 24.99 -34.53
CA ASP A 29 36.12 24.28 -34.62
C ASP A 29 35.02 25.13 -33.93
N PRO A 30 33.92 25.50 -34.60
CA PRO A 30 32.93 26.46 -34.09
C PRO A 30 31.79 25.76 -33.32
N ALA A 31 32.14 25.04 -32.25
CA ALA A 31 31.16 24.47 -31.31
C ALA A 31 31.62 24.71 -29.86
N ALA A 32 30.96 25.69 -29.22
CA ALA A 32 30.91 25.93 -27.78
C ALA A 32 32.26 26.00 -27.02
N THR A 33 33.08 27.03 -27.27
CA THR A 33 34.14 27.40 -26.31
C THR A 33 33.51 28.12 -25.12
N THR A 34 33.00 27.37 -24.14
CA THR A 34 32.81 27.90 -22.79
C THR A 34 34.16 28.49 -22.36
N PRO A 35 34.24 29.78 -21.96
CA PRO A 35 35.48 30.35 -21.46
C PRO A 35 36.10 29.43 -20.41
N ARG A 36 37.42 29.21 -20.45
CA ARG A 36 38.13 28.34 -19.50
C ARG A 36 37.78 28.67 -18.03
N ALA A 37 37.58 29.95 -17.73
CA ALA A 37 37.11 30.42 -16.43
C ALA A 37 35.72 29.89 -16.02
N CYS A 38 34.78 29.68 -16.96
CA CYS A 38 33.49 29.07 -16.65
C CYS A 38 33.64 27.58 -16.36
N ALA A 39 34.50 26.85 -17.09
CA ALA A 39 34.77 25.44 -16.84
C ALA A 39 35.49 25.22 -15.51
N ASP A 40 36.46 26.08 -15.18
CA ASP A 40 37.17 26.06 -13.89
C ASP A 40 36.22 26.43 -12.74
N ALA A 41 35.29 27.38 -12.94
CA ALA A 41 34.26 27.71 -11.96
C ALA A 41 33.25 26.58 -11.75
N LEU A 42 32.92 25.83 -12.80
CA LEU A 42 32.06 24.65 -12.69
C LEU A 42 32.76 23.54 -11.90
N ALA A 43 34.05 23.29 -12.14
CA ALA A 43 34.83 22.33 -11.36
C ALA A 43 34.91 22.71 -9.86
N LEU A 44 35.05 24.01 -9.56
CA LEU A 44 34.99 24.50 -8.17
C LEU A 44 33.62 24.29 -7.53
N LEU A 45 32.53 24.40 -8.31
CA LEU A 45 31.19 24.12 -7.82
C LEU A 45 30.98 22.62 -7.56
N ASP A 46 31.49 21.76 -8.43
CA ASP A 46 31.46 20.29 -8.27
C ASP A 46 32.28 19.82 -7.04
N ASP A 47 33.33 20.56 -6.69
CA ASP A 47 34.14 20.35 -5.47
C ASP A 47 33.52 21.01 -4.21
N SER A 48 32.25 21.40 -4.26
CA SER A 48 31.53 22.07 -3.15
C SER A 48 32.19 23.37 -2.67
N ARG A 49 32.79 24.16 -3.58
CA ARG A 49 33.42 25.47 -3.29
C ARG A 49 32.71 26.61 -4.05
N PRO A 50 31.41 26.85 -3.78
CA PRO A 50 30.63 27.84 -4.52
C PRO A 50 31.14 29.27 -4.33
N ARG A 51 31.76 29.61 -3.19
CA ARG A 51 32.31 30.96 -2.95
C ARG A 51 33.49 31.26 -3.87
N ASP A 52 34.38 30.29 -4.06
CA ASP A 52 35.52 30.42 -4.96
C ASP A 52 35.08 30.45 -6.43
N ALA A 53 34.04 29.68 -6.79
CA ALA A 53 33.45 29.73 -8.12
C ALA A 53 32.87 31.12 -8.45
N VAL A 54 32.12 31.73 -7.52
CA VAL A 54 31.61 33.11 -7.70
C VAL A 54 32.75 34.11 -7.82
N ALA A 55 33.77 34.02 -6.97
CA ALA A 55 34.92 34.92 -7.00
C ALA A 55 35.70 34.81 -8.32
N LEU A 56 35.85 33.59 -8.86
CA LEU A 56 36.52 33.34 -10.13
C LEU A 56 35.74 33.94 -11.31
N VAL A 57 34.42 33.76 -11.35
CA VAL A 57 33.56 34.35 -12.39
C VAL A 57 33.55 35.88 -12.29
N ASP A 58 33.45 36.44 -11.09
CA ASP A 58 33.45 37.90 -10.89
C ASP A 58 34.81 38.52 -11.28
N ALA A 59 35.93 37.86 -10.95
CA ALA A 59 37.26 38.29 -11.37
C ALA A 59 37.43 38.21 -12.90
N TYR A 60 36.90 37.16 -13.54
CA TYR A 60 36.90 37.04 -14.99
C TYR A 60 36.09 38.15 -15.66
N ARG A 61 34.87 38.43 -15.16
CA ARG A 61 34.02 39.52 -15.65
C ARG A 61 34.68 40.89 -15.47
N ALA A 62 35.45 41.09 -14.42
CA ALA A 62 36.18 42.33 -14.18
C ALA A 62 37.39 42.54 -15.12
N THR A 63 38.03 41.46 -15.57
CA THR A 63 39.29 41.50 -16.33
C THR A 63 39.14 41.24 -17.84
N ALA A 64 38.00 40.71 -18.29
CA ALA A 64 37.69 40.39 -19.68
C ALA A 64 37.63 41.65 -20.57
N SER A 65 38.79 42.06 -21.07
CA SER A 65 38.99 43.24 -21.92
C SER A 65 38.61 42.98 -23.39
N SER A 66 38.43 41.71 -23.78
CA SER A 66 38.19 41.27 -25.17
C SER A 66 36.71 41.25 -25.58
N LEU A 67 35.77 41.36 -24.64
CA LEU A 67 34.35 41.47 -24.94
C LEU A 67 34.03 42.94 -25.24
N ALA A 68 33.88 43.30 -26.52
CA ALA A 68 33.58 44.66 -26.96
C ALA A 68 32.21 45.17 -26.48
N ASP A 69 31.30 44.25 -26.12
CA ASP A 69 29.96 44.53 -25.61
C ASP A 69 29.90 44.39 -24.07
N PRO A 70 29.59 45.45 -23.32
CA PRO A 70 29.37 45.40 -21.88
C PRO A 70 28.28 44.39 -21.45
N ALA A 71 27.26 44.17 -22.28
CA ALA A 71 26.17 43.25 -21.98
C ALA A 71 26.62 41.78 -22.07
N ALA A 72 27.45 41.45 -23.07
CA ALA A 72 28.07 40.13 -23.19
C ALA A 72 29.03 39.83 -22.03
N ARG A 73 29.74 40.85 -21.51
CA ARG A 73 30.62 40.72 -20.33
C ARG A 73 29.82 40.47 -19.05
N ALA A 74 28.67 41.13 -18.89
CA ALA A 74 27.80 40.94 -17.73
C ALA A 74 27.13 39.55 -17.69
N THR A 75 26.91 38.94 -18.85
CA THR A 75 26.21 37.65 -18.99
C THR A 75 27.13 36.44 -19.10
N ALA A 76 28.45 36.63 -19.21
CA ALA A 76 29.43 35.53 -19.27
C ALA A 76 29.40 34.67 -17.99
N CYS A 77 29.30 33.35 -18.16
CA CYS A 77 29.16 32.35 -17.08
C CYS A 77 27.99 32.65 -16.09
N ALA A 78 26.90 33.28 -16.55
CA ALA A 78 25.77 33.62 -15.68
C ALA A 78 25.12 32.40 -15.03
N ASP A 79 24.95 31.32 -15.79
CA ASP A 79 24.46 30.03 -15.34
C ASP A 79 25.28 29.44 -14.17
N VAL A 80 26.61 29.35 -14.33
CA VAL A 80 27.50 28.79 -13.31
C VAL A 80 27.54 29.69 -12.07
N ARG A 81 27.53 31.02 -12.27
CA ARG A 81 27.51 31.98 -11.16
C ARG A 81 26.20 31.92 -10.38
N ASP A 82 25.07 31.85 -11.06
CA ASP A 82 23.75 31.80 -10.43
C ASP A 82 23.57 30.48 -9.66
N ALA A 83 24.05 29.36 -10.23
CA ALA A 83 24.10 28.07 -9.54
C ALA A 83 24.99 28.12 -8.29
N ALA A 84 26.18 28.75 -8.38
CA ALA A 84 27.08 28.89 -7.24
C ALA A 84 26.52 29.82 -6.15
N VAL A 85 25.84 30.92 -6.51
CA VAL A 85 25.12 31.79 -5.56
C VAL A 85 23.99 31.02 -4.88
N ALA A 86 23.19 30.27 -5.64
CA ALA A 86 22.10 29.45 -5.09
C ALA A 86 22.62 28.37 -4.13
N ALA A 87 23.72 27.69 -4.48
CA ALA A 87 24.35 26.68 -3.63
C ALA A 87 24.86 27.30 -2.31
N ARG A 88 25.55 28.46 -2.39
CA ARG A 88 26.02 29.21 -1.22
C ARG A 88 24.88 29.64 -0.31
N ASP A 89 23.81 30.21 -0.87
CA ASP A 89 22.69 30.74 -0.08
C ASP A 89 21.86 29.61 0.55
N THR A 90 21.74 28.48 -0.16
CA THR A 90 21.13 27.26 0.38
C THR A 90 21.98 26.73 1.53
N ALA A 91 23.29 26.56 1.35
CA ALA A 91 24.21 26.11 2.40
C ALA A 91 24.14 27.00 3.65
N ALA A 92 24.09 28.33 3.48
CA ALA A 92 23.95 29.27 4.59
C ALA A 92 22.63 29.10 5.36
N THR A 93 21.54 28.79 4.64
CA THR A 93 20.23 28.51 5.25
C THR A 93 20.27 27.20 6.05
N LEU A 94 20.84 26.13 5.47
CA LEU A 94 21.01 24.85 6.17
C LEU A 94 21.90 25.00 7.41
N ALA A 95 22.95 25.82 7.34
CA ALA A 95 23.84 26.09 8.47
C ALA A 95 23.13 26.86 9.60
N ALA A 96 22.27 27.85 9.28
CA ALA A 96 21.47 28.55 10.28
C ALA A 96 20.41 27.64 10.93
N GLU A 97 19.82 26.73 10.15
CA GLU A 97 18.91 25.71 10.70
C GLU A 97 19.64 24.69 11.58
N ALA A 98 20.88 24.34 11.23
CA ALA A 98 21.74 23.48 12.06
C ALA A 98 22.04 24.13 13.43
N GLU A 99 22.38 25.43 13.45
CA GLU A 99 22.57 26.20 14.70
C GLU A 99 21.29 26.28 15.54
N ALA A 100 20.11 26.40 14.91
CA ALA A 100 18.82 26.42 15.62
C ALA A 100 18.43 25.06 16.23
N LEU A 101 18.96 23.96 15.69
CA LEU A 101 18.73 22.59 16.18
C LEU A 101 19.70 22.20 17.31
N GLU A 102 20.69 23.05 17.63
CA GLU A 102 21.55 22.87 18.79
C GLU A 102 20.73 22.94 20.09
N PRO A 103 20.92 22.01 21.05
CA PRO A 103 20.24 22.07 22.34
C PRO A 103 20.50 23.39 23.07
N GLY A 104 19.43 24.18 23.32
CA GLY A 104 19.54 25.51 23.93
C GLY A 104 19.68 26.67 22.95
N GLY A 105 19.59 26.40 21.65
CA GLY A 105 19.51 27.41 20.58
C GLY A 105 18.15 28.13 20.53
N VAL A 106 17.99 29.01 19.54
CA VAL A 106 16.70 29.65 19.28
C VAL A 106 15.76 28.63 18.63
N ARG A 107 14.62 28.36 19.29
CA ARG A 107 13.66 27.33 18.91
C ARG A 107 13.33 27.36 17.40
N PRO A 108 13.54 26.27 16.65
CA PRO A 108 13.30 26.25 15.21
C PRO A 108 11.80 26.34 14.89
N THR A 109 11.46 26.93 13.74
CA THR A 109 10.09 27.08 13.25
C THR A 109 9.48 25.78 12.73
N SER A 110 10.30 24.74 12.49
CA SER A 110 9.91 23.46 11.87
C SER A 110 9.25 22.44 12.83
N GLY A 111 9.26 22.69 14.14
CA GLY A 111 8.68 21.77 15.14
C GLY A 111 9.51 20.50 15.41
N GLU A 112 10.70 20.39 14.84
CA GLU A 112 11.66 19.32 15.15
C GLU A 112 12.24 19.50 16.56
N ALA A 113 12.53 18.39 17.24
CA ALA A 113 13.13 18.42 18.57
C ALA A 113 14.63 18.77 18.47
N GLU A 114 15.07 19.74 19.26
CA GLU A 114 16.48 20.12 19.41
C GLU A 114 17.32 18.89 19.76
N SER A 115 18.32 18.58 18.93
CA SER A 115 19.26 17.48 19.18
C SER A 115 20.55 17.66 18.39
N TRP A 116 21.68 17.33 19.03
CA TRP A 116 23.00 17.35 18.38
C TRP A 116 23.08 16.50 17.11
N ALA A 117 22.36 15.37 17.06
CA ALA A 117 22.32 14.50 15.89
C ALA A 117 21.62 15.17 14.69
N ALA A 118 20.50 15.87 14.93
CA ALA A 118 19.79 16.61 13.88
C ALA A 118 20.60 17.84 13.43
N ALA A 119 21.20 18.57 14.38
CA ALA A 119 22.09 19.70 14.10
C ALA A 119 23.30 19.27 13.24
N GLN A 120 23.97 18.17 13.61
CA GLN A 120 25.10 17.63 12.85
C GLN A 120 24.69 17.18 11.45
N ALA A 121 23.61 16.40 11.32
CA ALA A 121 23.15 15.95 10.00
C ALA A 121 22.84 17.12 9.06
N ARG A 122 22.30 18.22 9.61
CA ARG A 122 22.01 19.41 8.81
C ARG A 122 23.25 20.24 8.47
N ALA A 123 24.20 20.35 9.40
CA ALA A 123 25.49 20.96 9.14
C ALA A 123 26.30 20.18 8.09
N GLU A 124 26.24 18.84 8.09
CA GLU A 124 26.88 18.01 7.07
C GLU A 124 26.25 18.22 5.68
N GLN A 125 24.92 18.40 5.60
CA GLN A 125 24.25 18.78 4.34
C GLN A 125 24.69 20.17 3.86
N ALA A 126 24.88 21.13 4.77
CA ALA A 126 25.41 22.45 4.43
C ALA A 126 26.84 22.36 3.86
N LEU A 127 27.72 21.56 4.48
CA LEU A 127 29.10 21.36 4.04
C LEU A 127 29.20 20.57 2.72
N ALA A 128 28.23 19.71 2.41
CA ALA A 128 28.15 19.04 1.11
C ALA A 128 27.87 20.02 -0.04
N LEU A 129 27.21 21.16 0.25
CA LEU A 129 26.93 22.22 -0.73
C LEU A 129 28.02 23.32 -0.73
N ASP A 130 28.56 23.66 0.44
CA ASP A 130 29.64 24.63 0.61
C ASP A 130 30.61 24.15 1.69
N ALA A 131 31.68 23.47 1.28
CA ALA A 131 32.71 22.94 2.15
C ALA A 131 33.47 24.04 2.92
N GLN A 132 33.33 25.30 2.51
CA GLN A 132 33.98 26.46 3.14
C GLN A 132 33.07 27.13 4.20
N ASP A 133 31.86 26.61 4.46
CA ASP A 133 30.94 27.19 5.44
C ASP A 133 31.42 27.04 6.89
N ALA A 134 31.90 28.15 7.45
CA ALA A 134 32.46 28.20 8.79
C ALA A 134 31.43 27.94 9.90
N ARG A 135 30.15 28.24 9.67
CA ARG A 135 29.09 28.01 10.65
C ARG A 135 28.77 26.53 10.74
N ALA A 136 28.52 25.89 9.60
CA ALA A 136 28.29 24.44 9.55
C ALA A 136 29.49 23.64 10.11
N ALA A 137 30.72 24.04 9.80
CA ALA A 137 31.92 23.42 10.36
C ALA A 137 32.08 23.61 11.88
N ALA A 138 31.50 24.67 12.46
CA ALA A 138 31.48 24.87 13.91
C ALA A 138 30.49 23.93 14.59
N VAL A 139 29.28 23.77 14.03
CA VAL A 139 28.24 22.84 14.53
C VAL A 139 28.75 21.40 14.55
N VAL A 140 29.41 20.94 13.48
CA VAL A 140 29.97 19.57 13.42
C VAL A 140 31.05 19.35 14.48
N ARG A 141 31.93 20.33 14.72
CA ARG A 141 32.94 20.24 15.79
C ARG A 141 32.29 20.20 17.18
N ALA A 142 31.29 21.05 17.43
CA ALA A 142 30.58 21.07 18.70
C ALA A 142 29.83 19.75 18.96
N ALA A 143 29.21 19.16 17.93
CA ALA A 143 28.58 17.84 18.02
C ALA A 143 29.60 16.73 18.34
N GLN A 144 30.78 16.76 17.72
CA GLN A 144 31.86 15.80 17.98
C GLN A 144 32.47 15.95 19.39
N GLU A 145 32.63 17.19 19.88
CA GLU A 145 33.09 17.46 21.25
C GLU A 145 32.07 16.96 22.30
N GLU A 146 30.76 17.09 22.04
CA GLU A 146 29.74 16.53 22.93
C GLU A 146 29.73 14.99 22.88
N GLU A 147 29.89 14.37 21.70
CA GLU A 147 29.96 12.91 21.55
C GLU A 147 31.15 12.29 22.32
N THR A 148 32.24 13.05 22.47
CA THR A 148 33.42 12.61 23.27
C THR A 148 33.28 12.86 24.78
N THR A 149 32.42 13.77 25.24
CA THR A 149 32.23 14.08 26.67
C THR A 149 31.09 13.31 27.34
N VAL A 150 30.12 12.80 26.57
CA VAL A 150 29.04 11.92 27.08
C VAL A 150 29.57 10.61 27.69
N PRO A 151 30.56 9.91 27.10
CA PRO A 151 31.19 8.75 27.73
C PRO A 151 31.85 9.05 29.07
N ASP A 152 32.49 10.21 29.22
CA ASP A 152 33.20 10.60 30.45
C ASP A 152 32.24 11.05 31.56
N ARG A 153 31.13 11.72 31.22
CA ARG A 153 30.04 12.01 32.18
C ARG A 153 29.29 10.74 32.58
N ALA A 154 29.09 9.80 31.66
CA ALA A 154 28.49 8.50 31.96
C ALA A 154 29.42 7.62 32.79
N ALA A 155 30.74 7.65 32.54
CA ALA A 155 31.75 6.94 33.31
C ALA A 155 31.87 7.49 34.74
N SER A 156 31.92 8.81 34.91
CA SER A 156 31.97 9.44 36.25
C SER A 156 30.66 9.25 37.05
N ALA A 157 29.49 9.30 36.39
CA ALA A 157 28.22 8.96 37.02
C ALA A 157 28.11 7.46 37.36
N TRP A 158 28.67 6.60 36.53
CA TRP A 158 28.76 5.16 36.76
C TRP A 158 29.71 4.82 37.91
N ASP A 159 30.86 5.47 38.00
CA ASP A 159 31.81 5.29 39.09
C ASP A 159 31.20 5.74 40.43
N GLY A 160 30.50 6.88 40.46
CA GLY A 160 29.75 7.32 41.63
C GLY A 160 28.60 6.37 42.02
N PHE A 161 27.93 5.76 41.04
CA PHE A 161 26.93 4.72 41.28
C PHE A 161 27.54 3.42 41.82
N VAL A 162 28.66 2.97 41.25
CA VAL A 162 29.38 1.76 41.67
C VAL A 162 29.92 1.94 43.09
N GLU A 163 30.45 3.11 43.43
CA GLU A 163 30.94 3.44 44.77
C GLU A 163 29.80 3.43 45.80
N ALA A 164 28.63 4.00 45.46
CA ALA A 164 27.43 3.98 46.29
C ALA A 164 26.80 2.58 46.46
N VAL A 165 26.99 1.67 45.50
CA VAL A 165 26.42 0.31 45.49
C VAL A 165 27.40 -0.75 46.01
N SER A 166 28.69 -0.44 46.09
CA SER A 166 29.74 -1.33 46.62
C SER A 166 29.44 -2.00 47.98
N PRO A 167 28.80 -1.36 48.98
CA PRO A 167 28.48 -2.04 50.25
C PRO A 167 27.35 -3.08 50.14
N LEU A 168 26.58 -3.10 49.05
CA LEU A 168 25.48 -4.05 48.79
C LEU A 168 25.89 -5.23 47.89
N GLY A 169 27.14 -5.27 47.42
CA GLY A 169 27.63 -6.12 46.33
C GLY A 169 27.14 -7.58 46.34
N PRO A 170 27.33 -8.36 47.43
CA PRO A 170 26.93 -9.75 47.47
C PRO A 170 25.41 -9.96 47.45
N LEU A 171 24.65 -9.09 48.12
CA LEU A 171 23.20 -9.19 48.25
C LEU A 171 22.47 -8.72 46.99
N LEU A 172 22.94 -7.62 46.39
CA LEU A 172 22.41 -7.15 45.12
C LEU A 172 22.70 -8.15 43.99
N LEU A 173 23.90 -8.74 43.98
CA LEU A 173 24.23 -9.82 43.05
C LEU A 173 23.32 -11.03 43.25
N ALA A 174 23.06 -11.45 44.50
CA ALA A 174 22.14 -12.54 44.81
C ALA A 174 20.70 -12.24 44.33
N LEU A 175 20.20 -11.01 44.52
CA LEU A 175 18.91 -10.58 43.99
C LEU A 175 18.88 -10.66 42.45
N LEU A 176 19.88 -10.10 41.78
CA LEU A 176 19.96 -10.09 40.32
C LEU A 176 20.00 -11.51 39.75
N VAL A 177 20.78 -12.40 40.37
CA VAL A 177 20.82 -13.83 40.03
C VAL A 177 19.46 -14.49 40.26
N GLY A 178 18.80 -14.22 41.40
CA GLY A 178 17.46 -14.74 41.69
C GLY A 178 16.41 -14.31 40.67
N VAL A 179 16.39 -13.02 40.30
CA VAL A 179 15.49 -12.49 39.26
C VAL A 179 15.80 -13.11 37.90
N LEU A 180 17.08 -13.29 37.55
CA LEU A 180 17.50 -13.94 36.31
C LEU A 180 17.04 -15.40 36.25
N VAL A 181 17.25 -16.17 37.33
CA VAL A 181 16.79 -17.57 37.42
C VAL A 181 15.28 -17.65 37.25
N LEU A 182 14.51 -16.79 37.93
CA LEU A 182 13.05 -16.78 37.78
C LEU A 182 12.60 -16.36 36.37
N ALA A 183 13.30 -15.44 35.71
CA ALA A 183 13.03 -15.09 34.32
C ALA A 183 13.32 -16.27 33.36
N VAL A 184 14.38 -17.06 33.61
CA VAL A 184 14.65 -18.31 32.89
C VAL A 184 13.55 -19.34 33.13
N VAL A 185 13.07 -19.50 34.37
CA VAL A 185 11.93 -20.38 34.68
C VAL A 185 10.67 -19.93 33.94
N ALA A 186 10.37 -18.62 33.94
CA ALA A 186 9.25 -18.06 33.17
C ALA A 186 9.33 -18.42 31.69
N ARG A 187 10.54 -18.38 31.10
CA ARG A 187 10.78 -18.81 29.72
C ARG A 187 10.54 -20.31 29.52
N LEU A 188 10.97 -21.17 30.44
CA LEU A 188 10.75 -22.63 30.36
C LEU A 188 9.26 -23.00 30.49
N VAL A 189 8.45 -22.14 31.11
CA VAL A 189 6.99 -22.32 31.19
C VAL A 189 6.28 -21.99 29.87
N VAL A 190 6.82 -21.10 29.03
CA VAL A 190 6.23 -20.68 27.74
C VAL A 190 5.76 -21.85 26.83
N PRO A 191 6.56 -22.91 26.59
CA PRO A 191 6.15 -24.05 25.74
C PRO A 191 5.17 -25.04 26.40
N VAL A 192 4.82 -24.87 27.68
CA VAL A 192 3.94 -25.82 28.42
C VAL A 192 2.52 -25.86 27.83
N THR A 193 2.04 -24.75 27.26
CA THR A 193 0.73 -24.67 26.63
C THR A 193 0.74 -23.86 25.33
N LEU A 194 -0.05 -24.30 24.35
CA LEU A 194 -0.35 -23.54 23.13
C LEU A 194 -1.39 -22.43 23.38
N ARG A 195 -2.26 -22.61 24.38
CA ARG A 195 -3.43 -21.78 24.65
C ARG A 195 -3.15 -20.80 25.78
N TRP A 196 -2.28 -19.84 25.52
CA TRP A 196 -2.10 -18.67 26.38
C TRP A 196 -3.24 -17.67 26.15
N PRO A 197 -3.67 -16.93 27.18
CA PRO A 197 -4.74 -15.97 27.03
C PRO A 197 -4.35 -14.85 26.07
N VAL A 198 -5.29 -14.37 25.26
CA VAL A 198 -5.05 -13.22 24.39
C VAL A 198 -5.04 -11.96 25.24
N LEU A 199 -3.96 -11.17 25.15
CA LEU A 199 -3.79 -9.90 25.86
C LEU A 199 -3.77 -8.77 24.82
N SER A 200 -4.55 -7.72 25.08
CA SER A 200 -4.44 -6.46 24.33
C SER A 200 -3.11 -5.74 24.62
N ALA A 201 -2.76 -4.73 23.83
CA ALA A 201 -1.53 -3.96 24.03
C ALA A 201 -1.43 -3.36 25.45
N GLY A 202 -2.51 -2.74 25.93
CA GLY A 202 -2.57 -2.17 27.29
C GLY A 202 -2.47 -3.23 28.39
N GLU A 203 -3.14 -4.37 28.23
CA GLU A 203 -3.06 -5.47 29.20
C GLU A 203 -1.67 -6.09 29.25
N ARG A 204 -0.97 -6.21 28.12
CA ARG A 204 0.41 -6.70 28.08
C ARG A 204 1.36 -5.80 28.86
N VAL A 205 1.23 -4.48 28.75
CA VAL A 205 2.05 -3.53 29.50
C VAL A 205 1.81 -3.67 31.00
N ARG A 206 0.54 -3.70 31.42
CA ARG A 206 0.17 -3.88 32.84
C ARG A 206 0.63 -5.22 33.40
N ALA A 207 0.40 -6.31 32.66
CA ALA A 207 0.83 -7.66 33.05
C ALA A 207 2.36 -7.77 33.08
N GLY A 208 3.07 -7.09 32.18
CA GLY A 208 4.53 -7.04 32.15
C GLY A 208 5.11 -6.32 33.37
N ALA A 209 4.60 -5.12 33.66
CA ALA A 209 5.02 -4.35 34.83
C ALA A 209 4.70 -5.09 36.15
N ALA A 210 3.49 -5.64 36.28
CA ALA A 210 3.08 -6.45 37.43
C ALA A 210 3.92 -7.73 37.57
N GLY A 211 4.20 -8.41 36.46
CA GLY A 211 5.01 -9.63 36.45
C GLY A 211 6.45 -9.38 36.89
N TRP A 212 7.11 -8.36 36.34
CA TRP A 212 8.47 -7.99 36.78
C TRP A 212 8.50 -7.47 38.22
N GLY A 213 7.50 -6.68 38.63
CA GLY A 213 7.36 -6.25 40.02
C GLY A 213 7.23 -7.42 40.99
N ALA A 214 6.42 -8.43 40.65
CA ALA A 214 6.27 -9.65 41.45
C ALA A 214 7.53 -10.51 41.47
N LEU A 215 8.27 -10.60 40.34
CA LEU A 215 9.57 -11.28 40.29
C LEU A 215 10.60 -10.64 41.22
N VAL A 216 10.72 -9.31 41.17
CA VAL A 216 11.66 -8.55 42.02
C VAL A 216 11.24 -8.66 43.49
N ALA A 217 9.97 -8.47 43.81
CA ALA A 217 9.45 -8.60 45.17
C ALA A 217 9.61 -10.04 45.72
N GLY A 218 9.33 -11.05 44.90
CA GLY A 218 9.51 -12.46 45.26
C GLY A 218 10.97 -12.80 45.51
N ALA A 219 11.88 -12.43 44.61
CA ALA A 219 13.32 -12.63 44.78
C ALA A 219 13.86 -11.88 46.01
N ALA A 220 13.41 -10.65 46.24
CA ALA A 220 13.78 -9.85 47.41
C ALA A 220 13.38 -10.54 48.73
N LEU A 221 12.16 -11.06 48.81
CA LEU A 221 11.68 -11.79 50.00
C LEU A 221 12.41 -13.12 50.20
N LEU A 222 12.76 -13.82 49.12
CA LEU A 222 13.51 -15.08 49.21
C LEU A 222 14.97 -14.86 49.65
N VAL A 223 15.61 -13.78 49.20
CA VAL A 223 17.01 -13.46 49.52
C VAL A 223 17.13 -12.79 50.89
N TRP A 224 16.27 -11.81 51.20
CA TRP A 224 16.38 -11.00 52.43
C TRP A 224 15.44 -11.45 53.55
N GLY A 225 14.38 -12.20 53.27
CA GLY A 225 13.42 -12.67 54.28
C GLY A 225 14.05 -13.50 55.40
N PRO A 226 14.94 -14.47 55.12
CA PRO A 226 15.64 -15.22 56.15
C PRO A 226 16.61 -14.37 56.98
N ALA A 227 17.30 -13.42 56.34
CA ALA A 227 18.24 -12.51 57.02
C ALA A 227 17.52 -11.56 57.98
N ALA A 228 16.37 -11.00 57.55
CA ALA A 228 15.55 -10.12 58.38
C ALA A 228 14.95 -10.82 59.61
N GLY A 229 14.70 -12.14 59.54
CA GLY A 229 14.23 -12.93 60.67
C GLY A 229 15.34 -13.33 61.65
N ALA A 230 16.58 -13.46 61.19
CA ALA A 230 17.72 -13.88 62.01
C ALA A 230 18.43 -12.71 62.71
N SER A 231 18.45 -11.53 62.10
CA SER A 231 19.02 -10.33 62.72
C SER A 231 17.94 -9.58 63.50
N THR A 232 18.20 -9.21 64.75
CA THR A 232 17.56 -8.05 65.38
C THR A 232 18.02 -6.81 64.61
N TRP A 233 17.47 -6.59 63.42
CA TRP A 233 17.75 -5.43 62.58
C TRP A 233 17.04 -4.22 63.19
N THR A 234 17.45 -3.85 64.40
CA THR A 234 17.14 -2.57 65.07
C THR A 234 18.02 -1.46 64.50
N GLY A 235 18.49 -1.60 63.26
CA GLY A 235 19.04 -0.49 62.49
C GLY A 235 17.88 0.39 62.08
N SER A 236 17.62 1.42 62.88
CA SER A 236 16.67 2.52 62.70
C SER A 236 17.00 3.38 61.47
N GLY A 237 17.20 2.76 60.31
CA GLY A 237 17.45 3.42 59.05
C GLY A 237 16.18 3.46 58.23
N VAL A 238 15.81 4.65 57.75
CA VAL A 238 14.73 4.89 56.79
C VAL A 238 14.78 3.89 55.62
N ALA A 239 15.98 3.43 55.24
CA ALA A 239 16.25 2.47 54.16
C ALA A 239 15.60 1.07 54.33
N GLY A 240 15.52 0.53 55.55
CA GLY A 240 14.94 -0.81 55.78
C GLY A 240 13.41 -0.79 55.68
N VAL A 241 12.80 0.27 56.22
CA VAL A 241 11.35 0.50 56.14
C VAL A 241 10.92 0.83 54.72
N THR A 242 11.69 1.64 53.98
CA THR A 242 11.37 1.95 52.57
C THR A 242 11.45 0.72 51.68
N LEU A 243 12.46 -0.14 51.83
CA LEU A 243 12.56 -1.38 51.05
C LEU A 243 11.38 -2.33 51.33
N ALA A 244 11.01 -2.52 52.60
CA ALA A 244 9.86 -3.35 52.98
C ALA A 244 8.54 -2.80 52.40
N VAL A 245 8.33 -1.48 52.48
CA VAL A 245 7.14 -0.83 51.90
C VAL A 245 7.11 -1.00 50.38
N VAL A 246 8.24 -0.83 49.69
CA VAL A 246 8.33 -1.01 48.22
C VAL A 246 8.00 -2.45 47.82
N VAL A 247 8.54 -3.46 48.51
CA VAL A 247 8.27 -4.88 48.24
C VAL A 247 6.79 -5.21 48.47
N LEU A 248 6.19 -4.70 49.55
CA LEU A 248 4.76 -4.91 49.86
C LEU A 248 3.85 -4.23 48.83
N VAL A 249 4.18 -2.99 48.41
CA VAL A 249 3.42 -2.26 47.38
C VAL A 249 3.51 -2.98 46.03
N LEU A 250 4.71 -3.40 45.60
CA LEU A 250 4.90 -4.13 44.34
C LEU A 250 4.14 -5.45 44.34
N GLY A 251 4.19 -6.22 45.45
CA GLY A 251 3.45 -7.46 45.59
C GLY A 251 1.93 -7.27 45.59
N PHE A 252 1.43 -6.23 46.27
CA PHE A 252 0.02 -5.88 46.30
C PHE A 252 -0.50 -5.47 44.91
N VAL A 253 0.21 -4.56 44.24
CA VAL A 253 -0.15 -4.10 42.89
C VAL A 253 -0.17 -5.27 41.91
N ALA A 254 0.82 -6.16 41.96
CA ALA A 254 0.85 -7.34 41.11
C ALA A 254 -0.32 -8.29 41.36
N GLY A 255 -0.67 -8.53 42.63
CA GLY A 255 -1.83 -9.34 43.01
C GLY A 255 -3.16 -8.74 42.52
N VAL A 256 -3.36 -7.44 42.70
CA VAL A 256 -4.58 -6.73 42.23
C VAL A 256 -4.70 -6.77 40.71
N VAL A 257 -3.61 -6.53 39.98
CA VAL A 257 -3.61 -6.60 38.50
C VAL A 257 -3.92 -8.02 38.03
N ALA A 258 -3.39 -9.05 38.67
CA ALA A 258 -3.69 -10.45 38.33
C ALA A 258 -5.17 -10.80 38.54
N VAL A 259 -5.75 -10.37 39.67
CA VAL A 259 -7.18 -10.56 39.97
C VAL A 259 -8.07 -9.81 38.96
N ALA A 260 -7.73 -8.56 38.63
CA ALA A 260 -8.48 -7.77 37.65
C ALA A 260 -8.48 -8.41 36.25
N LEU A 261 -7.32 -8.88 35.79
CA LEU A 261 -7.18 -9.60 34.51
C LEU A 261 -7.95 -10.93 34.50
N ALA A 262 -8.02 -11.62 35.64
CA ALA A 262 -8.77 -12.86 35.78
C ALA A 262 -10.29 -12.63 35.79
N LEU A 263 -10.77 -11.64 36.57
CA LEU A 263 -12.19 -11.31 36.65
C LEU A 263 -12.76 -10.84 35.31
N GLY A 264 -12.04 -9.97 34.60
CA GLY A 264 -12.47 -9.49 33.28
C GLY A 264 -12.72 -10.62 32.28
N ARG A 265 -12.02 -11.75 32.44
CA ARG A 265 -12.17 -12.94 31.57
C ARG A 265 -13.22 -13.93 32.06
N LEU A 266 -13.47 -14.01 33.36
CA LEU A 266 -14.54 -14.85 33.91
C LEU A 266 -15.93 -14.26 33.62
N VAL A 267 -16.01 -12.94 33.47
CA VAL A 267 -17.27 -12.19 33.23
C VAL A 267 -17.55 -11.98 31.73
N ALA A 268 -16.56 -12.16 30.84
CA ALA A 268 -16.71 -11.93 29.41
C ALA A 268 -17.75 -12.90 28.77
N PRO A 269 -18.84 -12.37 28.17
CA PRO A 269 -19.83 -13.18 27.46
C PRO A 269 -19.21 -13.81 26.20
N GLY A 270 -19.34 -15.12 26.01
CA GLY A 270 -18.93 -15.83 24.79
C GLY A 270 -17.64 -16.67 24.89
N ALA A 271 -16.95 -16.71 26.03
CA ALA A 271 -15.82 -17.61 26.23
C ALA A 271 -16.31 -19.06 26.42
N GLY A 272 -16.12 -19.89 25.39
CA GLY A 272 -16.43 -21.31 25.40
C GLY A 272 -15.84 -22.06 26.61
N PRO A 273 -16.40 -23.23 26.96
CA PRO A 273 -16.23 -23.84 28.29
C PRO A 273 -14.83 -24.39 28.62
N ASP A 274 -13.89 -24.46 27.67
CA ASP A 274 -12.72 -25.33 27.81
C ASP A 274 -11.37 -24.62 28.02
N ARG A 275 -10.74 -24.91 29.18
CA ARG A 275 -9.35 -24.63 29.59
C ARG A 275 -8.86 -23.17 29.70
N THR A 276 -9.39 -22.17 29.00
CA THR A 276 -8.98 -20.76 29.26
C THR A 276 -9.44 -20.25 30.64
N ARG A 277 -10.55 -20.79 31.14
CA ARG A 277 -11.06 -20.51 32.50
C ARG A 277 -10.11 -21.02 33.60
N TRP A 278 -9.44 -22.17 33.41
CA TRP A 278 -8.51 -22.70 34.43
C TRP A 278 -7.33 -21.76 34.66
N TRP A 279 -6.81 -21.15 33.59
CA TRP A 279 -5.76 -20.13 33.67
C TRP A 279 -6.22 -18.87 34.41
N ALA A 280 -7.43 -18.39 34.11
CA ALA A 280 -8.03 -17.26 34.84
C ALA A 280 -8.17 -17.58 36.34
N TRP A 281 -8.65 -18.77 36.68
CA TRP A 281 -8.72 -19.26 38.06
C TRP A 281 -7.35 -19.36 38.72
N ALA A 282 -6.35 -19.93 38.05
CA ALA A 282 -4.99 -20.04 38.58
C ALA A 282 -4.36 -18.65 38.83
N THR A 283 -4.54 -17.70 37.91
CA THR A 283 -4.08 -16.30 38.10
C THR A 283 -4.83 -15.59 39.22
N ALA A 284 -6.14 -15.84 39.38
CA ALA A 284 -6.94 -15.26 40.45
C ALA A 284 -6.52 -15.81 41.82
N VAL A 285 -6.36 -17.13 41.95
CA VAL A 285 -5.92 -17.79 43.18
C VAL A 285 -4.51 -17.33 43.56
N ALA A 286 -3.59 -17.28 42.61
CA ALA A 286 -2.24 -16.77 42.86
C ALA A 286 -2.23 -15.28 43.25
N GLY A 287 -3.07 -14.45 42.62
CA GLY A 287 -3.23 -13.04 42.97
C GLY A 287 -3.81 -12.83 44.37
N VAL A 288 -4.85 -13.58 44.74
CA VAL A 288 -5.45 -13.54 46.09
C VAL A 288 -4.46 -14.03 47.14
N ALA A 289 -3.74 -15.13 46.88
CA ALA A 289 -2.71 -15.64 47.76
C ALA A 289 -1.57 -14.63 47.95
N ALA A 290 -1.15 -13.92 46.90
CA ALA A 290 -0.16 -12.86 46.97
C ALA A 290 -0.63 -11.68 47.85
N VAL A 291 -1.87 -11.20 47.65
CA VAL A 291 -2.45 -10.13 48.47
C VAL A 291 -2.56 -10.57 49.94
N ALA A 292 -3.05 -11.79 50.21
CA ALA A 292 -3.15 -12.33 51.55
C ALA A 292 -1.77 -12.42 52.23
N ALA A 293 -0.75 -12.89 51.51
CA ALA A 293 0.62 -12.97 52.01
C ALA A 293 1.23 -11.60 52.32
N VAL A 294 0.97 -10.60 51.47
CA VAL A 294 1.40 -9.20 51.69
C VAL A 294 0.70 -8.59 52.91
N VAL A 295 -0.62 -8.78 53.05
CA VAL A 295 -1.40 -8.26 54.19
C VAL A 295 -0.97 -8.90 55.51
N LEU A 296 -0.77 -10.22 55.52
CA LEU A 296 -0.27 -10.95 56.68
C LEU A 296 1.14 -10.50 57.08
N SER A 297 2.01 -10.26 56.10
CA SER A 297 3.36 -9.73 56.34
C SER A 297 3.32 -8.31 56.90
N ALA A 298 2.53 -7.40 56.32
CA ALA A 298 2.38 -6.03 56.81
C ALA A 298 1.82 -5.97 58.25
N ARG A 299 0.88 -6.86 58.58
CA ARG A 299 0.31 -6.94 59.95
C ARG A 299 1.34 -7.45 60.96
N ALA A 300 2.23 -8.34 60.56
CA ALA A 300 3.33 -8.82 61.40
C ALA A 300 4.38 -7.72 61.65
N LEU A 301 4.63 -6.82 60.69
CA LEU A 301 5.52 -5.66 60.87
C LEU A 301 4.92 -4.53 61.73
N GLY A 302 3.59 -4.40 61.79
CA GLY A 302 2.90 -3.30 62.51
C GLY A 302 2.37 -3.62 63.91
N GLY A 303 2.48 -4.87 64.38
CA GLY A 303 1.96 -5.30 65.68
C GLY A 303 2.90 -4.96 66.85
N PRO A 304 2.40 -4.44 67.99
CA PRO A 304 3.23 -4.10 69.17
C PRO A 304 3.75 -5.31 69.97
N GLY A 305 3.82 -6.51 69.38
CA GLY A 305 4.24 -7.74 70.05
C GLY A 305 5.45 -8.37 69.38
N THR A 306 6.39 -8.87 70.18
CA THR A 306 7.55 -9.66 69.75
C THR A 306 7.10 -11.01 69.17
N VAL A 307 6.76 -11.02 67.88
CA VAL A 307 6.52 -12.27 67.16
C VAL A 307 7.82 -13.06 67.15
N ALA A 308 7.79 -14.35 67.52
CA ALA A 308 8.97 -15.20 67.45
C ALA A 308 9.59 -15.15 66.03
N ALA A 309 10.92 -15.12 65.95
CA ALA A 309 11.66 -15.00 64.68
C ALA A 309 11.31 -16.08 63.63
N GLY A 310 10.96 -17.30 64.08
CA GLY A 310 10.65 -18.44 63.21
C GLY A 310 9.42 -18.24 62.31
N PRO A 311 8.23 -17.92 62.85
CA PRO A 311 7.02 -17.64 62.07
C PRO A 311 7.18 -16.54 61.01
N VAL A 312 7.95 -15.49 61.29
CA VAL A 312 8.17 -14.36 60.38
C VAL A 312 9.05 -14.77 59.19
N ALA A 313 10.11 -15.54 59.44
CA ALA A 313 10.97 -16.08 58.38
C ALA A 313 10.23 -17.11 57.50
N ALA A 314 9.37 -17.96 58.09
CA ALA A 314 8.55 -18.89 57.33
C ALA A 314 7.50 -18.15 56.46
N GLY A 315 6.87 -17.09 57.01
CA GLY A 315 5.91 -16.27 56.29
C GLY A 315 6.51 -15.53 55.10
N SER A 316 7.73 -14.97 55.24
CA SER A 316 8.41 -14.27 54.16
C SER A 316 8.85 -15.19 53.02
N LEU A 317 9.27 -16.42 53.33
CA LEU A 317 9.59 -17.44 52.32
C LEU A 317 8.36 -17.88 51.53
N VAL A 318 7.22 -18.12 52.20
CA VAL A 318 5.96 -18.48 51.53
C VAL A 318 5.45 -17.32 50.68
N ALA A 319 5.48 -16.09 51.21
CA ALA A 319 5.09 -14.90 50.46
C ALA A 319 5.99 -14.68 49.23
N GLY A 320 7.31 -14.83 49.40
CA GLY A 320 8.30 -14.74 48.33
C GLY A 320 8.09 -15.79 47.25
N ALA A 321 7.81 -17.04 47.63
CA ALA A 321 7.52 -18.13 46.69
C ALA A 321 6.22 -17.88 45.90
N VAL A 322 5.15 -17.42 46.56
CA VAL A 322 3.88 -17.09 45.89
C VAL A 322 4.05 -15.93 44.91
N LEU A 323 4.77 -14.86 45.29
CA LEU A 323 5.06 -13.73 44.42
C LEU A 323 5.99 -14.11 43.26
N ALA A 324 7.00 -14.94 43.51
CA ALA A 324 7.86 -15.48 42.46
C ALA A 324 7.06 -16.31 41.45
N ALA A 325 6.18 -17.21 41.93
CA ALA A 325 5.31 -18.00 41.07
C ALA A 325 4.35 -17.13 40.24
N LEU A 326 3.73 -16.11 40.86
CA LEU A 326 2.88 -15.15 40.17
C LEU A 326 3.65 -14.34 39.11
N GLY A 327 4.86 -13.88 39.45
CA GLY A 327 5.75 -13.16 38.54
C GLY A 327 6.16 -14.02 37.35
N VAL A 328 6.55 -15.27 37.60
CA VAL A 328 6.86 -16.28 36.56
C VAL A 328 5.66 -16.47 35.63
N LEU A 329 4.46 -16.62 36.18
CA LEU A 329 3.23 -16.83 35.43
C LEU A 329 2.88 -15.63 34.52
N LEU A 330 2.95 -14.42 35.05
CA LEU A 330 2.64 -13.18 34.33
C LEU A 330 3.69 -12.88 33.25
N VAL A 331 4.98 -13.02 33.57
CA VAL A 331 6.06 -12.82 32.60
C VAL A 331 6.01 -13.89 31.50
N ALA A 332 5.77 -15.16 31.84
CA ALA A 332 5.57 -16.22 30.86
C ALA A 332 4.37 -15.91 29.94
N THR A 333 3.26 -15.41 30.50
CA THR A 333 2.09 -14.99 29.72
C THR A 333 2.43 -13.87 28.75
N VAL A 334 3.18 -12.85 29.20
CA VAL A 334 3.61 -11.74 28.34
C VAL A 334 4.54 -12.23 27.24
N LEU A 335 5.53 -13.07 27.55
CA LEU A 335 6.45 -13.63 26.55
C LEU A 335 5.70 -14.49 25.51
N ALA A 336 4.76 -15.31 25.96
CA ALA A 336 4.00 -16.23 25.11
C ALA A 336 2.92 -15.56 24.22
N THR A 337 2.59 -14.30 24.50
CA THR A 337 1.55 -13.51 23.80
C THR A 337 2.13 -12.36 22.98
N ARG A 338 3.45 -12.26 22.89
CA ARG A 338 4.11 -11.33 21.97
C ARG A 338 3.86 -11.77 20.51
N LEU A 339 3.70 -10.78 19.64
CA LEU A 339 3.62 -11.00 18.20
C LEU A 339 4.98 -10.65 17.60
N ARG A 340 5.92 -11.60 17.67
CA ARG A 340 7.18 -11.56 16.93
C ARG A 340 7.26 -12.80 16.08
N LEU A 341 7.57 -12.61 14.80
CA LEU A 341 7.55 -13.64 13.77
C LEU A 341 8.98 -13.85 13.26
N THR A 342 9.36 -15.11 13.08
CA THR A 342 10.55 -15.51 12.33
C THR A 342 10.09 -16.36 11.16
N ILE A 343 10.61 -16.08 9.97
CA ILE A 343 10.26 -16.80 8.74
C ILE A 343 11.53 -17.49 8.25
N GLU A 344 11.44 -18.80 8.09
CA GLU A 344 12.49 -19.66 7.56
C GLU A 344 11.92 -20.32 6.30
N VAL A 345 12.59 -20.14 5.15
CA VAL A 345 12.19 -20.78 3.88
C VAL A 345 13.29 -21.75 3.50
N THR A 346 12.94 -23.02 3.29
CA THR A 346 13.86 -24.08 2.90
C THR A 346 13.43 -24.65 1.56
N SER A 347 14.32 -24.62 0.58
CA SER A 347 14.09 -25.27 -0.72
C SER A 347 14.59 -26.71 -0.69
N GLY A 348 13.79 -27.65 -1.20
CA GLY A 348 14.08 -29.09 -1.19
C GLY A 348 15.25 -29.55 -2.08
N ARG A 349 16.03 -28.63 -2.65
CA ARG A 349 17.18 -28.94 -3.51
C ARG A 349 18.42 -29.18 -2.65
N SER A 350 18.44 -30.31 -1.94
CA SER A 350 19.61 -30.74 -1.16
C SER A 350 20.75 -31.11 -2.11
N GLY A 351 21.85 -30.34 -2.11
CA GLY A 351 23.07 -30.81 -2.76
C GLY A 351 24.21 -29.81 -2.87
N ASP A 352 23.95 -28.51 -3.01
CA ASP A 352 25.04 -27.56 -3.22
C ASP A 352 24.86 -26.31 -2.38
N ARG A 353 25.64 -26.21 -1.30
CA ARG A 353 25.85 -24.95 -0.60
C ARG A 353 26.74 -24.06 -1.46
N THR A 354 26.20 -23.57 -2.57
CA THR A 354 26.79 -22.49 -3.33
C THR A 354 25.80 -21.32 -3.33
N THR A 355 26.14 -20.36 -2.49
CA THR A 355 25.64 -19.00 -2.44
C THR A 355 25.45 -18.42 -3.85
N SER A 356 24.20 -18.23 -4.30
CA SER A 356 23.81 -17.12 -5.20
C SER A 356 22.31 -17.00 -5.58
N HIS A 357 21.41 -17.94 -5.21
CA HIS A 357 19.95 -17.74 -5.43
C HIS A 357 19.03 -18.06 -4.21
N GLU A 358 19.58 -18.32 -3.02
CA GLU A 358 18.84 -18.78 -1.82
C GLU A 358 18.11 -17.69 -0.98
N GLY A 359 17.85 -16.49 -1.52
CA GLY A 359 17.39 -15.34 -0.69
C GLY A 359 15.96 -14.83 -0.91
N THR A 360 15.26 -15.22 -1.97
CA THR A 360 14.08 -14.46 -2.44
C THR A 360 12.74 -14.89 -1.83
N GLY A 361 12.53 -16.18 -1.56
CA GLY A 361 11.23 -16.68 -1.04
C GLY A 361 10.86 -16.12 0.33
N GLY A 362 11.84 -16.01 1.25
CA GLY A 362 11.62 -15.42 2.58
C GLY A 362 11.29 -13.94 2.52
N ALA A 363 12.04 -13.17 1.73
CA ALA A 363 11.77 -11.74 1.52
C ALA A 363 10.41 -11.51 0.84
N ARG A 364 10.03 -12.36 -0.12
CA ARG A 364 8.73 -12.31 -0.80
C ARG A 364 7.57 -12.57 0.18
N LEU A 365 7.66 -13.59 1.03
CA LEU A 365 6.63 -13.84 2.04
C LEU A 365 6.56 -12.74 3.10
N VAL A 366 7.69 -12.17 3.52
CA VAL A 366 7.71 -10.99 4.41
C VAL A 366 7.00 -9.81 3.77
N ALA A 367 7.26 -9.54 2.49
CA ALA A 367 6.62 -8.45 1.75
C ALA A 367 5.10 -8.67 1.67
N LEU A 368 4.64 -9.87 1.32
CA LEU A 368 3.20 -10.21 1.26
C LEU A 368 2.52 -10.17 2.64
N LEU A 369 3.22 -10.56 3.71
CA LEU A 369 2.71 -10.41 5.08
C LEU A 369 2.67 -8.96 5.53
N GLY A 370 3.59 -8.13 5.05
CA GLY A 370 3.54 -6.68 5.21
C GLY A 370 2.32 -6.10 4.51
N GLU A 371 2.12 -6.44 3.23
CA GLU A 371 1.01 -5.99 2.40
C GLU A 371 -0.35 -6.37 3.00
N LEU A 372 -0.50 -7.61 3.46
CA LEU A 372 -1.76 -8.08 4.02
C LEU A 372 -1.96 -7.64 5.48
N GLY A 373 -0.93 -7.69 6.31
CA GLY A 373 -1.10 -7.61 7.77
C GLY A 373 -0.56 -6.35 8.45
N ALA A 374 0.18 -5.50 7.74
CA ALA A 374 0.81 -4.30 8.29
C ALA A 374 0.39 -2.99 7.60
N GLU A 375 -0.01 -3.04 6.34
CA GLU A 375 -0.37 -1.85 5.57
C GLU A 375 -1.77 -1.31 5.93
N PRO A 376 -1.99 0.02 5.81
CA PRO A 376 -3.30 0.61 6.05
C PRO A 376 -4.32 0.18 4.99
N PRO A 377 -5.64 0.24 5.28
CA PRO A 377 -6.71 -0.09 4.33
C PRO A 377 -6.52 0.52 2.93
N ARG A 378 -6.52 -0.33 1.89
CA ARG A 378 -6.37 0.06 0.46
C ARG A 378 -7.58 -0.35 -0.38
N GLY A 379 -7.70 0.26 -1.56
CA GLY A 379 -8.85 0.09 -2.45
C GLY A 379 -10.06 0.92 -1.99
N LEU A 380 -10.78 1.49 -2.95
CA LEU A 380 -11.85 2.45 -2.68
C LEU A 380 -13.23 1.77 -2.57
N GLU A 381 -13.51 0.81 -3.45
CA GLU A 381 -14.79 0.08 -3.48
C GLU A 381 -14.66 -1.34 -2.91
N VAL A 382 -13.56 -2.02 -3.22
CA VAL A 382 -13.20 -3.32 -2.65
C VAL A 382 -11.85 -3.25 -1.95
N PRO A 383 -11.63 -4.06 -0.90
CA PRO A 383 -10.32 -4.18 -0.29
C PRO A 383 -9.28 -4.67 -1.31
N ARG A 384 -8.12 -4.01 -1.39
CA ARG A 384 -6.92 -4.58 -2.03
C ARG A 384 -5.96 -5.02 -0.93
N GLY A 385 -6.03 -6.31 -0.57
CA GLY A 385 -5.40 -6.87 0.63
C GLY A 385 -6.38 -7.00 1.82
N THR A 386 -5.85 -7.21 3.04
CA THR A 386 -6.68 -7.28 4.27
C THR A 386 -6.57 -5.98 5.08
N ASP A 387 -7.66 -5.59 5.76
CA ASP A 387 -7.70 -4.35 6.56
C ASP A 387 -7.06 -4.52 7.96
N ILE A 388 -5.91 -5.20 8.00
CA ILE A 388 -5.21 -5.56 9.25
C ILE A 388 -3.94 -4.73 9.38
N SER A 389 -3.76 -4.11 10.53
CA SER A 389 -2.52 -3.40 10.90
C SER A 389 -1.79 -4.05 12.07
N ALA A 390 -2.21 -5.26 12.50
CA ALA A 390 -1.63 -5.94 13.66
C ALA A 390 -0.13 -6.28 13.51
N LEU A 391 0.37 -6.41 12.28
CA LEU A 391 1.79 -6.62 11.99
C LEU A 391 2.57 -5.31 11.81
N SER A 392 1.92 -4.14 11.90
CA SER A 392 2.60 -2.85 11.85
C SER A 392 3.41 -2.60 13.13
N GLY A 393 4.68 -2.17 12.98
CA GLY A 393 5.61 -1.89 14.08
C GLY A 393 6.74 -2.93 14.27
N SER A 394 7.39 -2.88 15.44
CA SER A 394 8.60 -3.65 15.84
C SER A 394 8.44 -5.18 15.92
N ALA A 395 7.44 -5.75 15.24
CA ALA A 395 7.30 -7.18 14.97
C ALA A 395 8.44 -7.69 14.07
N LEU A 396 9.03 -6.80 13.26
CA LEU A 396 10.24 -7.01 12.47
C LEU A 396 11.35 -6.10 13.02
N SER A 397 12.21 -6.63 13.90
CA SER A 397 13.30 -5.85 14.48
C SER A 397 14.63 -6.35 13.93
N GLU A 398 15.35 -5.48 13.23
CA GLU A 398 16.80 -5.62 13.05
C GLU A 398 17.51 -5.40 14.38
N LEU A 399 18.58 -6.17 14.62
CA LEU A 399 19.33 -6.21 15.87
C LEU A 399 20.32 -5.03 15.97
N PRO A 400 20.44 -4.35 17.13
CA PRO A 400 21.43 -3.30 17.32
C PRO A 400 22.86 -3.85 17.29
N GLN A 401 23.76 -3.15 16.59
CA GLN A 401 25.17 -3.51 16.43
C GLN A 401 26.04 -2.67 17.37
N GLY A 402 26.42 -3.24 18.52
CA GLY A 402 27.46 -2.70 19.40
C GLY A 402 28.08 -3.81 20.25
N ALA A 403 29.41 -3.97 20.20
CA ALA A 403 30.12 -5.17 20.67
C ALA A 403 30.00 -5.45 22.19
N PHE A 404 29.99 -4.40 23.03
CA PHE A 404 29.90 -4.55 24.49
C PHE A 404 28.45 -4.71 24.97
N VAL A 405 27.52 -3.98 24.33
CA VAL A 405 26.07 -4.17 24.50
C VAL A 405 25.68 -5.60 24.10
N LYS A 406 26.29 -6.18 23.06
CA LYS A 406 26.00 -7.54 22.56
C LYS A 406 26.19 -8.65 23.59
N ALA A 407 27.08 -8.54 24.58
CA ALA A 407 27.32 -9.61 25.56
C ALA A 407 26.24 -9.65 26.65
N VAL A 408 25.94 -8.49 27.25
CA VAL A 408 24.87 -8.36 28.26
C VAL A 408 23.49 -8.48 27.60
N VAL A 409 23.34 -7.93 26.41
CA VAL A 409 22.11 -8.03 25.62
C VAL A 409 21.96 -9.39 24.96
N SER A 410 22.98 -10.18 24.66
CA SER A 410 22.80 -11.57 24.18
C SER A 410 22.41 -12.54 25.30
N LEU A 411 22.90 -12.34 26.52
CA LEU A 411 22.41 -13.08 27.70
C LEU A 411 20.97 -12.66 28.04
N ALA A 412 20.68 -11.35 28.04
CA ALA A 412 19.33 -10.85 28.27
C ALA A 412 18.36 -11.16 27.12
N GLN A 413 18.75 -11.14 25.84
CA GLN A 413 17.93 -11.53 24.68
C GLN A 413 17.83 -13.05 24.55
N GLY A 414 18.86 -13.79 24.95
CA GLY A 414 18.81 -15.25 25.12
C GLY A 414 17.77 -15.69 26.14
N VAL A 415 17.41 -14.82 27.10
CA VAL A 415 16.37 -15.06 28.11
C VAL A 415 15.04 -14.36 27.78
N VAL A 416 15.05 -13.12 27.28
CA VAL A 416 13.87 -12.24 27.07
C VAL A 416 13.42 -12.14 25.59
N GLY A 417 14.29 -12.49 24.64
CA GLY A 417 14.09 -12.38 23.19
C GLY A 417 13.62 -13.65 22.52
N SER A 418 12.71 -14.42 23.12
CA SER A 418 12.07 -15.52 22.40
C SER A 418 11.18 -14.95 21.30
N VAL A 419 11.35 -15.43 20.07
CA VAL A 419 10.39 -15.21 18.99
C VAL A 419 9.32 -16.31 19.14
N PRO A 420 8.11 -15.99 19.63
CA PRO A 420 7.11 -17.01 19.90
C PRO A 420 6.57 -17.61 18.60
N TRP A 421 6.58 -16.89 17.49
CA TRP A 421 6.09 -17.40 16.21
C TRP A 421 7.23 -17.72 15.26
N ARG A 422 7.26 -18.96 14.78
CA ARG A 422 8.14 -19.38 13.68
C ARG A 422 7.31 -19.97 12.56
N VAL A 423 7.49 -19.45 11.36
CA VAL A 423 6.90 -19.95 10.12
C VAL A 423 8.02 -20.62 9.34
N THR A 424 7.85 -21.89 9.04
CA THR A 424 8.75 -22.64 8.16
C THR A 424 8.00 -22.95 6.87
N VAL A 425 8.56 -22.55 5.73
CA VAL A 425 8.02 -22.84 4.41
C VAL A 425 8.98 -23.78 3.69
N GLU A 426 8.51 -24.97 3.36
CA GLU A 426 9.25 -25.95 2.57
C GLU A 426 8.77 -25.87 1.11
N GLU A 427 9.68 -25.46 0.22
CA GLU A 427 9.43 -25.42 -1.21
C GLU A 427 9.90 -26.73 -1.85
N ARG A 428 8.95 -27.51 -2.36
CA ARG A 428 9.24 -28.77 -3.08
C ARG A 428 9.52 -28.48 -4.55
N ASP A 429 8.66 -27.68 -5.17
CA ASP A 429 8.75 -27.20 -6.55
C ASP A 429 7.89 -25.93 -6.72
N ALA A 430 7.78 -25.39 -7.94
CA ALA A 430 7.06 -24.15 -8.22
C ALA A 430 5.53 -24.25 -8.06
N ASP A 431 4.97 -25.45 -7.93
CA ASP A 431 3.55 -25.73 -7.79
C ASP A 431 3.17 -26.22 -6.38
N HIS A 432 4.16 -26.60 -5.56
CA HIS A 432 3.96 -27.22 -4.25
C HIS A 432 4.75 -26.53 -3.13
N LEU A 433 4.01 -25.98 -2.15
CA LEU A 433 4.56 -25.38 -0.93
C LEU A 433 3.97 -26.05 0.30
N ALA A 434 4.78 -26.34 1.31
CA ALA A 434 4.29 -26.72 2.64
C ALA A 434 4.60 -25.61 3.64
N VAL A 435 3.59 -25.16 4.37
CA VAL A 435 3.71 -24.10 5.38
C VAL A 435 3.42 -24.71 6.74
N VAL A 436 4.33 -24.52 7.69
CA VAL A 436 4.14 -24.89 9.09
C VAL A 436 4.35 -23.65 9.95
N VAL A 437 3.33 -23.33 10.75
CA VAL A 437 3.35 -22.23 11.70
C VAL A 437 3.41 -22.81 13.09
N THR A 438 4.45 -22.45 13.83
CA THR A 438 4.65 -22.84 15.22
C THR A 438 4.50 -21.66 16.15
N ARG A 439 3.92 -21.91 17.32
CA ARG A 439 3.81 -20.98 18.44
C ARG A 439 4.51 -21.58 19.66
N ASN A 440 5.47 -20.86 20.24
CA ASN A 440 6.22 -21.28 21.41
C ASN A 440 6.87 -22.67 21.25
N GLY A 441 7.35 -22.97 20.03
CA GLY A 441 7.94 -24.26 19.69
C GLY A 441 6.94 -25.42 19.47
N ARG A 442 5.64 -25.17 19.48
CA ARG A 442 4.59 -26.17 19.20
C ARG A 442 3.85 -25.83 17.91
N ALA A 443 3.48 -26.82 17.11
CA ALA A 443 2.70 -26.60 15.89
C ALA A 443 1.35 -25.95 16.22
N ALA A 444 1.08 -24.81 15.59
CA ALA A 444 -0.17 -24.05 15.71
C ALA A 444 -1.05 -24.18 14.45
N GLY A 445 -0.42 -24.32 13.28
CA GLY A 445 -1.11 -24.58 12.02
C GLY A 445 -0.14 -25.13 10.98
N SER A 446 -0.68 -25.87 10.02
CA SER A 446 0.08 -26.34 8.86
C SER A 446 -0.84 -26.48 7.65
N ALA A 447 -0.30 -26.26 6.45
CA ALA A 447 -1.01 -26.46 5.20
C ALA A 447 -0.04 -26.94 4.12
N ALA A 448 -0.47 -27.91 3.32
CA ALA A 448 0.13 -28.21 2.03
C ALA A 448 -0.65 -27.44 0.96
N LEU A 449 0.07 -26.68 0.15
CA LEU A 449 -0.43 -25.83 -0.92
C LEU A 449 -0.03 -26.48 -2.24
N ASP A 450 -1.02 -26.69 -3.10
CA ASP A 450 -0.87 -27.18 -4.46
C ASP A 450 -1.64 -26.22 -5.37
N ARG A 451 -0.98 -25.70 -6.42
CA ARG A 451 -1.57 -24.74 -7.37
C ARG A 451 -2.80 -25.31 -8.04
N ALA A 452 -2.72 -26.55 -8.55
CA ALA A 452 -3.82 -27.17 -9.26
C ALA A 452 -5.02 -27.41 -8.33
N GLY A 453 -4.77 -27.93 -7.12
CA GLY A 453 -5.81 -28.15 -6.11
C GLY A 453 -6.44 -26.87 -5.56
N LEU A 454 -5.69 -25.77 -5.50
CA LEU A 454 -6.18 -24.46 -5.06
C LEU A 454 -7.02 -23.78 -6.14
N LEU A 455 -6.50 -23.67 -7.36
CA LEU A 455 -7.15 -22.93 -8.46
C LEU A 455 -8.22 -23.73 -9.18
N ARG A 456 -8.10 -25.07 -9.23
CA ARG A 456 -8.98 -26.00 -9.96
C ARG A 456 -9.37 -25.51 -11.36
N PHE A 457 -8.44 -24.85 -12.05
CA PHE A 457 -8.64 -24.49 -13.45
C PHE A 457 -8.40 -25.71 -14.32
N ASP A 458 -9.02 -25.73 -15.50
CA ASP A 458 -8.84 -26.81 -16.46
C ASP A 458 -7.43 -26.70 -17.08
N PRO A 459 -6.54 -27.69 -16.87
CA PRO A 459 -5.19 -27.63 -17.42
C PRO A 459 -5.16 -27.75 -18.94
N ASP A 460 -6.21 -28.28 -19.56
CA ASP A 460 -6.29 -28.48 -21.02
C ASP A 460 -6.74 -27.19 -21.75
N ASP A 461 -7.27 -26.21 -21.02
CA ASP A 461 -7.60 -24.90 -21.55
C ASP A 461 -6.37 -23.95 -21.50
N PRO A 462 -5.88 -23.47 -22.66
CA PRO A 462 -4.68 -22.63 -22.71
C PRO A 462 -4.83 -21.30 -21.97
N THR A 463 -6.06 -20.76 -21.87
CA THR A 463 -6.33 -19.52 -21.11
C THR A 463 -6.25 -19.76 -19.60
N SER A 464 -6.80 -20.89 -19.16
CA SER A 464 -6.68 -21.38 -17.77
C SER A 464 -5.24 -21.65 -17.38
N ALA A 465 -4.45 -22.29 -18.25
CA ALA A 465 -3.05 -22.57 -18.00
C ALA A 465 -2.22 -21.29 -17.87
N ALA A 466 -2.45 -20.32 -18.75
CA ALA A 466 -1.79 -19.01 -18.68
C ALA A 466 -2.13 -18.24 -17.40
N ALA A 467 -3.42 -18.20 -17.01
CA ALA A 467 -3.86 -17.58 -15.76
C ALA A 467 -3.28 -18.29 -14.53
N ALA A 468 -3.26 -19.63 -14.51
CA ALA A 468 -2.68 -20.40 -13.41
C ALA A 468 -1.18 -20.12 -13.23
N ALA A 469 -0.44 -19.96 -14.33
CA ALA A 469 1.00 -19.66 -14.30
C ALA A 469 1.32 -18.29 -13.69
N GLN A 470 0.38 -17.34 -13.72
CA GLN A 470 0.55 -16.01 -13.13
C GLN A 470 0.37 -16.00 -11.60
N VAL A 471 -0.32 -17.00 -11.04
CA VAL A 471 -0.66 -17.03 -9.61
C VAL A 471 0.53 -17.32 -8.73
N ASP A 472 0.74 -16.46 -7.72
CA ASP A 472 1.77 -16.63 -6.71
C ASP A 472 1.28 -17.42 -5.49
N LEU A 473 1.78 -18.65 -5.30
CA LEU A 473 1.41 -19.48 -4.16
C LEU A 473 1.87 -18.93 -2.81
N TYR A 474 2.86 -18.03 -2.76
CA TYR A 474 3.25 -17.37 -1.51
C TYR A 474 2.12 -16.50 -0.93
N ARG A 475 1.16 -16.05 -1.75
CA ARG A 475 -0.07 -15.40 -1.28
C ARG A 475 -0.94 -16.35 -0.45
N ALA A 476 -1.07 -17.61 -0.89
CA ALA A 476 -1.77 -18.63 -0.12
C ALA A 476 -1.01 -18.98 1.17
N ALA A 477 0.33 -18.99 1.13
CA ALA A 477 1.15 -19.16 2.34
C ALA A 477 0.94 -18.01 3.35
N ALA A 478 0.88 -16.77 2.88
CA ALA A 478 0.59 -15.61 3.72
C ALA A 478 -0.81 -15.71 4.36
N ALA A 479 -1.83 -16.13 3.61
CA ALA A 479 -3.18 -16.37 4.13
C ALA A 479 -3.21 -17.44 5.24
N VAL A 480 -2.44 -18.53 5.10
CA VAL A 480 -2.29 -19.56 6.15
C VAL A 480 -1.69 -18.95 7.42
N VAL A 481 -0.64 -18.15 7.29
CA VAL A 481 0.02 -17.49 8.42
C VAL A 481 -0.93 -16.52 9.12
N LEU A 482 -1.54 -15.60 8.39
CA LEU A 482 -2.44 -14.58 8.96
C LEU A 482 -3.61 -15.19 9.71
N LEU A 483 -4.28 -16.19 9.12
CA LEU A 483 -5.41 -16.82 9.77
C LEU A 483 -4.97 -17.63 11.01
N THR A 484 -3.77 -18.25 10.96
CA THR A 484 -3.22 -18.95 12.14
C THR A 484 -2.90 -17.96 13.27
N LEU A 485 -2.36 -16.79 12.93
CA LEU A 485 -2.12 -15.71 13.90
C LEU A 485 -3.44 -15.17 14.46
N ALA A 486 -4.45 -14.94 13.61
CA ALA A 486 -5.76 -14.41 13.99
C ALA A 486 -6.51 -15.30 15.00
N ARG A 487 -6.35 -16.64 14.92
CA ARG A 487 -6.93 -17.56 15.92
C ARG A 487 -6.34 -17.41 17.32
N HIS A 488 -5.19 -16.78 17.45
CA HIS A 488 -4.37 -16.80 18.66
C HIS A 488 -3.95 -15.41 19.14
N HIS A 489 -4.28 -14.36 18.40
CA HIS A 489 -3.91 -12.98 18.69
C HIS A 489 -5.04 -12.01 18.26
N ALA A 490 -5.29 -10.96 19.05
CA ALA A 490 -6.24 -9.90 18.72
C ALA A 490 -5.65 -8.91 17.69
N GLY A 491 -6.46 -8.04 17.09
CA GLY A 491 -5.99 -7.07 16.08
C GLY A 491 -6.13 -7.56 14.63
N PHE A 492 -6.60 -8.80 14.43
CA PHE A 492 -6.88 -9.38 13.11
C PHE A 492 -8.37 -9.30 12.76
N GLU A 493 -9.15 -8.49 13.45
CA GLU A 493 -10.60 -8.34 13.23
C GLU A 493 -10.91 -7.79 11.82
N GLY A 494 -9.93 -7.15 11.16
CA GLY A 494 -9.97 -6.73 9.76
C GLY A 494 -10.02 -7.87 8.72
N LEU A 495 -9.98 -9.14 9.16
CA LEU A 495 -10.32 -10.31 8.33
C LEU A 495 -11.83 -10.48 8.08
N CYS A 496 -12.66 -9.64 8.71
CA CYS A 496 -14.10 -9.56 8.51
C CYS A 496 -14.79 -10.94 8.44
N GLY A 497 -14.54 -11.78 9.45
CA GLY A 497 -15.22 -13.07 9.60
C GLY A 497 -14.59 -14.25 8.86
N ALA A 498 -13.50 -14.06 8.11
CA ALA A 498 -12.79 -15.17 7.48
C ALA A 498 -12.29 -16.21 8.51
N THR A 499 -12.64 -17.47 8.27
CA THR A 499 -12.33 -18.66 9.09
C THR A 499 -11.55 -19.74 8.35
N SER A 500 -11.46 -19.65 7.02
CA SER A 500 -10.72 -20.57 6.15
C SER A 500 -9.60 -19.87 5.39
N TRP A 501 -8.37 -20.39 5.49
CA TRP A 501 -7.23 -19.81 4.79
C TRP A 501 -7.36 -19.98 3.28
N ARG A 502 -8.08 -21.02 2.83
CA ARG A 502 -8.35 -21.26 1.40
C ARG A 502 -9.21 -20.17 0.83
N SER A 503 -10.31 -19.82 1.51
CA SER A 503 -11.17 -18.71 1.09
C SER A 503 -10.42 -17.39 1.04
N LEU A 504 -9.61 -17.10 2.07
CA LEU A 504 -8.78 -15.89 2.10
C LEU A 504 -7.74 -15.85 0.98
N ALA A 505 -7.08 -16.99 0.70
CA ALA A 505 -6.11 -17.11 -0.39
C ALA A 505 -6.78 -16.90 -1.75
N LEU A 506 -7.93 -17.54 -2.00
CA LEU A 506 -8.68 -17.42 -3.25
C LEU A 506 -9.12 -15.97 -3.49
N GLN A 507 -9.67 -15.31 -2.47
CA GLN A 507 -10.06 -13.90 -2.57
C GLN A 507 -8.87 -13.01 -2.87
N TYR A 508 -7.74 -13.22 -2.20
CA TYR A 508 -6.57 -12.39 -2.43
C TYR A 508 -5.94 -12.61 -3.81
N VAL A 509 -5.82 -13.85 -4.27
CA VAL A 509 -5.34 -14.18 -5.62
C VAL A 509 -6.25 -13.56 -6.68
N ALA A 510 -7.57 -13.70 -6.52
CA ALA A 510 -8.54 -13.14 -7.47
C ALA A 510 -8.37 -11.62 -7.65
N GLN A 511 -8.22 -10.88 -6.56
CA GLN A 511 -8.14 -9.41 -6.58
C GLN A 511 -6.75 -8.84 -6.86
N SER A 512 -5.74 -9.69 -7.10
CA SER A 512 -4.36 -9.24 -7.32
C SER A 512 -3.76 -9.83 -8.59
N ASP A 513 -3.71 -11.15 -8.70
CA ASP A 513 -3.03 -11.83 -9.80
C ASP A 513 -3.94 -11.98 -11.04
N LEU A 514 -5.27 -11.95 -10.88
CA LEU A 514 -6.24 -12.18 -11.96
C LEU A 514 -7.03 -10.94 -12.39
N THR A 515 -6.50 -9.74 -12.13
CA THR A 515 -7.17 -8.48 -12.48
C THR A 515 -7.44 -8.35 -13.99
N ASP A 516 -6.61 -8.99 -14.83
CA ASP A 516 -6.75 -8.98 -16.29
C ASP A 516 -7.66 -10.12 -16.83
N ALA A 517 -8.24 -10.93 -15.95
CA ALA A 517 -9.08 -12.09 -16.29
C ALA A 517 -10.40 -12.10 -15.47
N PRO A 518 -11.35 -11.20 -15.77
CA PRO A 518 -12.53 -10.94 -14.93
C PRO A 518 -13.45 -12.17 -14.76
N ASP A 519 -13.52 -13.06 -15.75
CA ASP A 519 -14.28 -14.32 -15.62
C ASP A 519 -13.66 -15.25 -14.58
N ARG A 520 -12.33 -15.32 -14.54
CA ARG A 520 -11.57 -16.17 -13.60
C ARG A 520 -11.52 -15.56 -12.21
N GLU A 521 -11.47 -14.22 -12.12
CA GLU A 521 -11.65 -13.50 -10.86
C GLU A 521 -12.98 -13.88 -10.22
N ARG A 522 -14.10 -13.76 -10.95
CA ARG A 522 -15.45 -14.11 -10.47
C ARG A 522 -15.54 -15.58 -10.07
N GLU A 523 -14.99 -16.49 -10.87
CA GLU A 523 -14.95 -17.93 -10.57
C GLU A 523 -14.21 -18.23 -9.26
N LEU A 524 -13.06 -17.59 -9.01
CA LEU A 524 -12.32 -17.75 -7.74
C LEU A 524 -13.06 -17.12 -6.56
N LEU A 525 -13.66 -15.95 -6.73
CA LEU A 525 -14.41 -15.26 -5.67
C LEU A 525 -15.65 -16.04 -5.25
N ALA A 526 -16.41 -16.60 -6.20
CA ALA A 526 -17.54 -17.48 -5.92
C ALA A 526 -17.10 -18.70 -5.08
N ARG A 527 -16.01 -19.35 -5.49
CA ARG A 527 -15.43 -20.47 -4.74
C ARG A 527 -14.90 -20.05 -3.36
N ALA A 528 -14.35 -18.85 -3.23
CA ALA A 528 -13.92 -18.32 -1.95
C ALA A 528 -15.11 -18.20 -0.98
N VAL A 529 -16.25 -17.72 -1.46
CA VAL A 529 -17.50 -17.62 -0.68
C VAL A 529 -18.06 -19.00 -0.34
N ASP A 530 -18.06 -19.94 -1.28
CA ASP A 530 -18.53 -21.32 -1.04
C ASP A 530 -17.70 -22.05 0.03
N VAL A 531 -16.37 -21.87 -0.02
CA VAL A 531 -15.44 -22.46 0.95
C VAL A 531 -15.61 -21.86 2.34
N ASP A 532 -15.97 -20.58 2.42
CA ASP A 532 -16.20 -19.89 3.69
C ASP A 532 -17.26 -18.79 3.57
N PRO A 533 -18.54 -19.13 3.82
CA PRO A 533 -19.63 -18.16 3.77
C PRO A 533 -19.56 -17.06 4.83
N ARG A 534 -18.59 -17.13 5.77
CA ARG A 534 -18.36 -16.08 6.77
C ARG A 534 -17.28 -15.08 6.35
N ASN A 535 -16.58 -15.34 5.25
CA ASN A 535 -15.61 -14.40 4.69
C ASN A 535 -16.34 -13.24 4.01
N ASP A 536 -16.60 -12.18 4.76
CA ASP A 536 -17.30 -11.01 4.25
C ASP A 536 -16.44 -10.21 3.25
N LEU A 537 -15.09 -10.35 3.27
CA LEU A 537 -14.21 -9.76 2.25
C LEU A 537 -14.48 -10.38 0.88
N ALA A 538 -14.56 -11.71 0.81
CA ALA A 538 -14.86 -12.43 -0.42
C ALA A 538 -16.28 -12.14 -0.93
N GLN A 539 -17.26 -12.02 -0.04
CA GLN A 539 -18.63 -11.68 -0.42
C GLN A 539 -18.76 -10.29 -1.02
N VAL A 540 -18.15 -9.27 -0.41
CA VAL A 540 -18.16 -7.90 -0.95
C VAL A 540 -17.40 -7.83 -2.27
N ALA A 541 -16.26 -8.53 -2.37
CA ALA A 541 -15.50 -8.63 -3.60
C ALA A 541 -16.31 -9.27 -4.74
N LEU A 542 -16.98 -10.40 -4.47
CA LEU A 542 -17.82 -11.08 -5.45
C LEU A 542 -19.00 -10.19 -5.89
N ALA A 543 -19.73 -9.63 -4.92
CA ALA A 543 -20.87 -8.78 -5.21
C ALA A 543 -20.47 -7.53 -6.01
N HIS A 544 -19.27 -7.01 -5.78
CA HIS A 544 -18.71 -5.92 -6.59
C HIS A 544 -18.33 -6.37 -8.00
N ALA A 545 -17.63 -7.51 -8.15
CA ALA A 545 -17.24 -8.05 -9.45
C ALA A 545 -18.46 -8.40 -10.33
N GLU A 546 -19.57 -8.82 -9.72
CA GLU A 546 -20.85 -9.04 -10.41
C GLU A 546 -21.57 -7.72 -10.69
N GLY A 547 -21.75 -6.88 -9.67
CA GLY A 547 -22.64 -5.72 -9.72
C GLY A 547 -22.07 -4.44 -10.33
N ARG A 548 -20.74 -4.28 -10.39
CA ARG A 548 -20.09 -3.04 -10.85
C ARG A 548 -20.44 -2.68 -12.29
N HIS A 549 -20.55 -3.69 -13.14
CA HIS A 549 -20.78 -3.53 -14.58
C HIS A 549 -22.25 -3.74 -14.97
N HIS A 550 -23.16 -3.81 -13.98
CA HIS A 550 -24.58 -3.80 -14.28
C HIS A 550 -24.97 -2.47 -14.92
N THR A 551 -25.60 -2.57 -16.08
CA THR A 551 -26.06 -1.43 -16.87
C THR A 551 -27.56 -1.21 -16.73
N LEU A 552 -28.32 -2.21 -16.26
CA LEU A 552 -29.77 -2.14 -16.07
C LEU A 552 -30.14 -1.64 -14.67
N ARG A 553 -31.21 -0.84 -14.58
CA ARG A 553 -31.67 -0.24 -13.32
C ARG A 553 -32.02 -1.28 -12.27
N GLU A 554 -32.76 -2.33 -12.63
CA GLU A 554 -33.24 -3.34 -11.68
C GLU A 554 -32.08 -4.12 -11.05
N ASP A 555 -31.03 -4.37 -11.83
CA ASP A 555 -29.85 -5.12 -11.41
C ASP A 555 -28.94 -4.26 -10.53
N LEU A 556 -28.84 -2.95 -10.81
CA LEU A 556 -28.17 -1.97 -9.94
C LEU A 556 -28.94 -1.77 -8.61
N ASP A 557 -30.27 -1.68 -8.67
CA ASP A 557 -31.12 -1.58 -7.47
C ASP A 557 -31.02 -2.84 -6.59
N ALA A 558 -30.93 -4.03 -7.21
CA ALA A 558 -30.70 -5.29 -6.49
C ALA A 558 -29.35 -5.29 -5.77
N TYR A 559 -28.29 -4.83 -6.44
CA TYR A 559 -26.97 -4.70 -5.84
C TYR A 559 -26.95 -3.65 -4.73
N GLY A 560 -27.58 -2.49 -4.93
CA GLY A 560 -27.74 -1.45 -3.92
C GLY A 560 -28.45 -1.95 -2.65
N ARG A 561 -29.53 -2.73 -2.79
CA ARG A 561 -30.22 -3.38 -1.65
C ARG A 561 -29.34 -4.41 -0.94
N TRP A 562 -28.50 -5.13 -1.67
CA TRP A 562 -27.55 -6.07 -1.06
C TRP A 562 -26.52 -5.34 -0.21
N LEU A 563 -25.95 -4.24 -0.72
CA LEU A 563 -25.00 -3.39 0.01
C LEU A 563 -25.63 -2.76 1.26
N ASP A 564 -26.89 -2.32 1.17
CA ASP A 564 -27.64 -1.81 2.31
C ASP A 564 -27.73 -2.83 3.45
N ARG A 565 -28.18 -4.06 3.14
CA ARG A 565 -28.22 -5.17 4.11
C ARG A 565 -26.85 -5.50 4.69
N PHE A 566 -25.80 -5.41 3.86
CA PHE A 566 -24.42 -5.61 4.30
C PHE A 566 -23.99 -4.55 5.34
N VAL A 567 -24.27 -3.28 5.06
CA VAL A 567 -23.94 -2.17 5.96
C VAL A 567 -24.67 -2.33 7.30
N THR A 568 -25.96 -2.65 7.29
CA THR A 568 -26.75 -2.88 8.51
C THR A 568 -26.22 -4.06 9.33
N ARG A 569 -25.95 -5.22 8.70
CA ARG A 569 -25.48 -6.42 9.43
C ARG A 569 -24.03 -6.30 9.94
N SER A 570 -23.25 -5.35 9.43
CA SER A 570 -21.86 -5.09 9.83
C SER A 570 -21.73 -3.95 10.84
N GLU A 571 -22.82 -3.29 11.21
CA GLU A 571 -22.82 -2.24 12.21
C GLU A 571 -22.39 -2.77 13.59
N GLY A 572 -21.57 -2.00 14.31
CA GLY A 572 -21.06 -2.38 15.64
C GLY A 572 -20.04 -3.53 15.68
N ARG A 573 -19.79 -4.25 14.56
CA ARG A 573 -18.81 -5.34 14.53
C ARG A 573 -17.38 -4.79 14.49
N SER A 574 -16.51 -5.27 15.39
CA SER A 574 -15.10 -4.89 15.44
C SER A 574 -14.37 -5.32 14.16
N GLY A 575 -13.50 -4.47 13.61
CA GLY A 575 -12.73 -4.73 12.39
C GLY A 575 -13.46 -4.50 11.07
N TYR A 576 -14.79 -4.31 11.07
CA TYR A 576 -15.59 -4.10 9.86
C TYR A 576 -15.63 -2.65 9.36
N ARG A 577 -15.01 -1.72 10.09
CA ARG A 577 -15.10 -0.28 9.82
C ARG A 577 -14.77 0.06 8.36
N SER A 578 -13.60 -0.34 7.90
CA SER A 578 -13.09 0.00 6.57
C SER A 578 -13.93 -0.65 5.47
N LEU A 579 -14.27 -1.93 5.61
CA LEU A 579 -15.14 -2.64 4.67
C LEU A 579 -16.55 -2.03 4.59
N ARG A 580 -17.11 -1.57 5.72
CA ARG A 580 -18.41 -0.91 5.78
C ARG A 580 -18.41 0.45 5.10
N LEU A 581 -17.37 1.26 5.28
CA LEU A 581 -17.22 2.55 4.59
C LEU A 581 -17.14 2.35 3.07
N ARG A 582 -16.40 1.34 2.60
CA ARG A 582 -16.36 0.98 1.18
C ARG A 582 -17.72 0.54 0.65
N ALA A 583 -18.43 -0.31 1.40
CA ALA A 583 -19.78 -0.73 1.02
C ALA A 583 -20.77 0.44 0.96
N GLN A 584 -20.66 1.42 1.87
CA GLN A 584 -21.47 2.65 1.81
C GLN A 584 -21.13 3.51 0.59
N TYR A 585 -19.83 3.61 0.24
CA TYR A 585 -19.41 4.28 -0.99
C TYR A 585 -19.95 3.58 -2.23
N SER A 586 -19.76 2.26 -2.36
CA SER A 586 -20.31 1.49 -3.47
C SER A 586 -21.82 1.60 -3.54
N ARG A 587 -22.53 1.68 -2.39
CA ARG A 587 -23.98 1.87 -2.36
C ARG A 587 -24.36 3.22 -2.95
N ALA A 588 -23.70 4.29 -2.53
CA ALA A 588 -23.93 5.64 -3.05
C ALA A 588 -23.65 5.73 -4.55
N ALA A 589 -22.53 5.17 -5.02
CA ALA A 589 -22.21 5.14 -6.45
C ALA A 589 -23.23 4.32 -7.25
N THR A 590 -23.63 3.15 -6.73
CA THR A 590 -24.59 2.25 -7.41
C THR A 590 -25.98 2.87 -7.52
N THR A 591 -26.49 3.50 -6.46
CA THR A 591 -27.82 4.13 -6.49
C THR A 591 -27.84 5.38 -7.37
N VAL A 592 -26.73 6.13 -7.43
CA VAL A 592 -26.55 7.22 -8.42
C VAL A 592 -26.59 6.65 -9.83
N ASN A 593 -25.81 5.60 -10.12
CA ASN A 593 -25.77 5.00 -11.45
C ASN A 593 -27.14 4.42 -11.88
N ALA A 594 -27.91 3.86 -10.93
CA ALA A 594 -29.25 3.32 -11.19
C ALA A 594 -30.24 4.38 -11.70
N CYS A 595 -30.08 5.64 -11.28
CA CYS A 595 -30.93 6.76 -11.74
C CYS A 595 -30.76 7.07 -13.24
N PHE A 596 -29.64 6.66 -13.83
CA PHE A 596 -29.29 6.92 -15.24
C PHE A 596 -29.27 5.65 -16.10
N ALA A 597 -29.56 4.50 -15.49
CA ALA A 597 -29.67 3.22 -16.17
C ALA A 597 -31.07 3.05 -16.79
N PRO A 598 -31.20 2.42 -17.97
CA PRO A 598 -32.47 2.07 -18.55
C PRO A 598 -33.14 0.94 -17.75
N GLY A 599 -34.47 0.92 -17.77
CA GLY A 599 -35.23 -0.22 -17.25
C GLY A 599 -35.16 -1.43 -18.19
N ARG A 600 -35.37 -2.63 -17.66
CA ARG A 600 -35.40 -3.88 -18.46
C ARG A 600 -36.49 -3.88 -19.53
N ASP A 601 -37.58 -3.16 -19.29
CA ASP A 601 -38.69 -2.99 -20.24
C ASP A 601 -38.43 -1.88 -21.29
N GLY A 602 -37.24 -1.28 -21.28
CA GLY A 602 -36.87 -0.19 -22.19
C GLY A 602 -37.34 1.18 -21.72
N ASP A 603 -37.76 1.31 -20.45
CA ASP A 603 -38.12 2.58 -19.84
C ASP A 603 -36.94 3.55 -19.89
N ASP A 604 -37.23 4.79 -20.33
CA ASP A 604 -36.25 5.86 -20.34
C ASP A 604 -35.70 6.08 -18.91
N PRO A 605 -34.38 6.29 -18.77
CA PRO A 605 -33.78 6.55 -17.47
C PRO A 605 -34.41 7.80 -16.85
N ALA A 606 -34.55 7.81 -15.52
CA ALA A 606 -35.11 8.95 -14.80
C ALA A 606 -34.32 10.25 -15.09
N GLY A 607 -33.03 10.11 -15.44
CA GLY A 607 -32.14 11.20 -15.80
C GLY A 607 -31.82 12.11 -14.63
N ARG A 608 -32.36 11.87 -13.43
CA ARG A 608 -32.19 12.70 -12.23
C ARG A 608 -32.00 11.81 -11.01
N LEU A 609 -31.28 12.32 -10.02
CA LEU A 609 -31.12 11.63 -8.74
C LEU A 609 -32.47 11.53 -8.03
N ASP A 610 -32.80 10.33 -7.56
CA ASP A 610 -33.98 10.08 -6.72
C ASP A 610 -33.65 10.21 -5.22
N ALA A 611 -34.68 10.09 -4.38
CA ALA A 611 -34.53 10.17 -2.92
C ALA A 611 -33.57 9.09 -2.36
N THR A 612 -33.56 7.90 -2.97
CA THR A 612 -32.71 6.77 -2.56
C THR A 612 -31.24 7.09 -2.79
N ALA A 613 -30.90 7.67 -3.94
CA ALA A 613 -29.55 8.11 -4.27
C ALA A 613 -29.07 9.23 -3.33
N VAL A 614 -29.93 10.23 -3.07
CA VAL A 614 -29.62 11.34 -2.16
C VAL A 614 -29.39 10.84 -0.73
N ASP A 615 -30.24 9.95 -0.23
CA ASP A 615 -30.11 9.38 1.11
C ASP A 615 -28.85 8.50 1.22
N ALA A 616 -28.45 7.81 0.15
CA ALA A 616 -27.21 7.04 0.14
C ALA A 616 -25.95 7.90 0.24
N VAL A 617 -25.89 9.00 -0.52
CA VAL A 617 -24.79 9.97 -0.45
C VAL A 617 -24.76 10.63 0.93
N ARG A 618 -25.92 11.01 1.48
CA ARG A 618 -26.02 11.58 2.84
C ARG A 618 -25.51 10.62 3.90
N ALA A 619 -25.95 9.37 3.89
CA ALA A 619 -25.52 8.37 4.86
C ALA A 619 -24.00 8.16 4.85
N LEU A 620 -23.37 8.18 3.66
CA LEU A 620 -21.91 8.11 3.54
C LEU A 620 -21.23 9.36 4.13
N LEU A 621 -21.72 10.56 3.81
CA LEU A 621 -21.17 11.81 4.37
C LEU A 621 -21.29 11.86 5.90
N GLU A 622 -22.41 11.40 6.45
CA GLU A 622 -22.61 11.29 7.90
C GLU A 622 -21.64 10.29 8.53
N ALA A 623 -21.44 9.12 7.91
CA ALA A 623 -20.48 8.15 8.39
C ALA A 623 -19.03 8.68 8.38
N LEU A 624 -18.62 9.36 7.31
CA LEU A 624 -17.30 10.01 7.23
C LEU A 624 -17.16 11.13 8.28
N ALA A 625 -18.21 11.91 8.53
CA ALA A 625 -18.21 12.97 9.55
C ALA A 625 -18.06 12.40 10.97
N VAL A 626 -18.69 11.26 11.28
CA VAL A 626 -18.52 10.55 12.56
C VAL A 626 -17.07 10.10 12.75
N GLU A 627 -16.42 9.61 11.68
CA GLU A 627 -15.02 9.20 11.73
C GLU A 627 -14.06 10.36 11.97
N ARG A 628 -14.29 11.50 11.31
CA ARG A 628 -13.54 12.75 11.55
C ARG A 628 -13.73 13.28 12.97
N ALA A 629 -14.98 13.34 13.45
CA ALA A 629 -15.29 13.83 14.80
C ALA A 629 -14.61 12.98 15.89
N ALA A 630 -14.34 11.71 15.59
CA ALA A 630 -13.62 10.83 16.48
C ALA A 630 -12.09 10.81 16.28
N GLY A 631 -11.55 11.69 15.43
CA GLY A 631 -10.11 11.81 15.16
C GLY A 631 -9.49 10.64 14.38
N ARG A 632 -10.30 9.90 13.61
CA ARG A 632 -9.87 8.68 12.87
C ARG A 632 -9.73 8.92 11.37
N GLU A 633 -9.08 10.02 10.98
CA GLU A 633 -8.85 10.37 9.57
C GLU A 633 -7.66 9.60 8.99
N ASP A 634 -7.89 8.36 8.59
CA ASP A 634 -6.89 7.59 7.85
C ASP A 634 -6.96 7.86 6.34
N ALA A 635 -5.99 7.32 5.60
CA ALA A 635 -5.92 7.48 4.15
C ALA A 635 -7.17 6.98 3.40
N LEU A 636 -7.93 6.04 3.97
CA LEU A 636 -9.18 5.59 3.36
C LEU A 636 -10.28 6.64 3.52
N VAL A 637 -10.46 7.20 4.72
CA VAL A 637 -11.45 8.27 4.97
C VAL A 637 -11.18 9.48 4.08
N VAL A 638 -9.91 9.90 3.93
CA VAL A 638 -9.53 11.01 3.06
C VAL A 638 -9.90 10.72 1.60
N ARG A 639 -9.50 9.56 1.05
CA ARG A 639 -9.83 9.20 -0.33
C ARG A 639 -11.32 9.07 -0.58
N LEU A 640 -12.07 8.51 0.37
CA LEU A 640 -13.52 8.41 0.28
C LEU A 640 -14.19 9.79 0.33
N GLN A 641 -13.64 10.71 1.12
CA GLN A 641 -14.11 12.08 1.17
C GLN A 641 -13.89 12.79 -0.17
N ASP A 642 -12.69 12.72 -0.74
CA ASP A 642 -12.40 13.32 -2.04
C ASP A 642 -13.32 12.73 -3.13
N ALA A 643 -13.55 11.41 -3.09
CA ALA A 643 -14.41 10.73 -4.05
C ALA A 643 -15.89 11.10 -3.89
N VAL A 644 -16.42 11.22 -2.66
CA VAL A 644 -17.81 11.62 -2.44
C VAL A 644 -18.02 13.11 -2.70
N GLU A 645 -17.03 13.96 -2.44
CA GLU A 645 -17.08 15.38 -2.80
C GLU A 645 -17.11 15.55 -4.31
N SER A 646 -16.35 14.76 -5.08
CA SER A 646 -16.47 14.72 -6.54
C SER A 646 -17.87 14.27 -6.98
N LEU A 647 -18.40 13.18 -6.41
CA LEU A 647 -19.75 12.68 -6.72
C LEU A 647 -20.83 13.75 -6.43
N TYR A 648 -20.69 14.49 -5.33
CA TYR A 648 -21.62 15.52 -4.91
C TYR A 648 -21.51 16.80 -5.75
N LEU A 649 -20.29 17.28 -6.01
CA LEU A 649 -20.05 18.47 -6.84
C LEU A 649 -20.52 18.24 -8.28
N GLN A 650 -20.29 17.05 -8.83
CA GLN A 650 -20.79 16.68 -10.15
C GLN A 650 -22.34 16.63 -10.17
N ALA A 651 -22.96 16.14 -9.10
CA ALA A 651 -24.41 16.20 -8.92
C ALA A 651 -24.95 17.64 -8.81
N GLU A 652 -24.24 18.54 -8.12
CA GLU A 652 -24.65 19.94 -7.96
C GLU A 652 -24.46 20.74 -9.26
N VAL A 653 -23.39 20.50 -10.02
CA VAL A 653 -23.15 21.13 -11.33
C VAL A 653 -24.21 20.69 -12.36
N ALA A 654 -24.55 19.40 -12.40
CA ALA A 654 -25.63 18.90 -13.25
C ALA A 654 -26.99 19.52 -12.87
N ALA A 655 -27.24 19.74 -11.57
CA ALA A 655 -28.45 20.41 -11.10
C ALA A 655 -28.50 21.91 -11.45
N ARG A 656 -27.34 22.60 -11.47
CA ARG A 656 -27.25 24.04 -11.83
C ARG A 656 -27.26 24.31 -13.33
N ALA A 657 -26.75 23.39 -14.16
CA ALA A 657 -26.79 23.50 -15.62
C ALA A 657 -28.23 23.49 -16.18
N LEU A 658 -29.21 23.11 -15.36
CA LEU A 658 -30.63 23.06 -15.64
C LEU A 658 -31.38 24.30 -15.14
N GLU A 659 -30.72 25.25 -14.49
CA GLU A 659 -31.36 26.53 -14.20
C GLU A 659 -31.56 27.28 -15.53
N PRO A 660 -32.80 27.66 -15.88
CA PRO A 660 -33.04 28.38 -17.12
C PRO A 660 -32.23 29.68 -17.07
N VAL A 661 -31.39 29.89 -18.09
CA VAL A 661 -30.81 31.20 -18.36
C VAL A 661 -32.00 32.13 -18.57
N ALA A 662 -32.34 32.90 -17.54
CA ALA A 662 -33.37 33.91 -17.63
C ALA A 662 -33.02 34.77 -18.85
N PRO A 663 -33.96 35.00 -19.79
CA PRO A 663 -33.69 35.80 -20.97
C PRO A 663 -33.14 37.14 -20.49
N GLN A 664 -31.93 37.49 -20.96
CA GLN A 664 -31.34 38.81 -20.74
C GLN A 664 -32.41 39.84 -21.07
N ARG A 665 -32.98 40.47 -20.03
CA ARG A 665 -33.85 41.62 -20.22
C ARG A 665 -33.01 42.68 -20.89
N VAL A 666 -33.37 42.97 -22.14
CA VAL A 666 -32.97 44.18 -22.85
C VAL A 666 -33.19 45.37 -21.91
N PRO A 667 -32.19 46.22 -21.65
CA PRO A 667 -32.34 47.32 -20.72
C PRO A 667 -33.24 48.39 -21.35
N THR A 668 -34.45 48.55 -20.83
CA THR A 668 -35.23 49.77 -21.01
C THR A 668 -34.82 50.83 -19.97
N ALA A 669 -34.71 52.05 -20.47
CA ALA A 669 -34.18 53.28 -19.90
C ALA A 669 -34.73 53.74 -18.52
N PRO A 670 -34.05 54.70 -17.86
CA PRO A 670 -34.09 54.91 -16.42
C PRO A 670 -35.24 55.83 -15.98
N GLY A 671 -35.74 55.59 -14.76
CA GLY A 671 -36.66 56.51 -14.11
C GLY A 671 -36.98 56.13 -12.67
N THR A 672 -36.46 56.94 -11.75
CA THR A 672 -36.95 57.21 -10.38
C THR A 672 -36.77 56.14 -9.28
N GLU A 673 -35.66 56.28 -8.57
CA GLU A 673 -35.53 56.16 -7.10
C GLU A 673 -36.58 57.04 -6.35
N PRO A 674 -36.94 56.78 -5.07
CA PRO A 674 -35.95 56.52 -4.00
C PRO A 674 -36.32 55.56 -2.86
N GLY A 675 -35.27 54.92 -2.34
CA GLY A 675 -34.95 54.89 -0.91
C GLY A 675 -35.55 53.78 -0.06
N GLU A 676 -34.71 52.83 0.35
CA GLU A 676 -34.38 52.72 1.78
C GLU A 676 -33.10 51.91 2.03
N ARG A 677 -32.35 52.38 3.03
CA ARG A 677 -30.99 51.98 3.41
C ARG A 677 -30.97 50.58 4.03
N ALA A 678 -29.95 49.79 3.70
CA ALA A 678 -29.04 49.17 4.67
C ALA A 678 -27.95 48.34 3.96
N GLU A 679 -26.72 48.83 4.04
CA GLU A 679 -25.51 48.00 4.09
C GLU A 679 -24.61 48.59 5.20
N PRO A 680 -23.60 47.90 5.77
CA PRO A 680 -22.96 46.66 5.31
C PRO A 680 -22.67 45.62 6.42
N SER A 681 -22.37 44.37 6.04
CA SER A 681 -21.43 43.50 6.77
C SER A 681 -21.25 42.18 6.00
N GLU A 682 -20.28 42.17 5.08
CA GLU A 682 -19.64 40.95 4.58
C GLU A 682 -19.11 40.13 5.77
N THR A 683 -19.82 39.07 6.12
CA THR A 683 -19.17 37.89 6.69
C THR A 683 -18.88 36.99 5.50
N ALA A 684 -17.59 36.70 5.28
CA ALA A 684 -17.16 35.75 4.27
C ALA A 684 -17.81 34.40 4.59
N GLU A 685 -18.93 34.16 3.95
CA GLU A 685 -19.69 32.94 4.13
C GLU A 685 -18.79 31.77 3.74
N THR A 686 -18.57 30.85 4.69
CA THR A 686 -17.68 29.72 4.42
C THR A 686 -18.25 28.89 3.26
N PRO A 687 -17.42 28.25 2.43
CA PRO A 687 -17.91 27.32 1.40
C PRO A 687 -18.91 26.29 1.95
N ARG A 688 -18.78 25.94 3.23
CA ARG A 688 -19.62 25.01 3.99
C ARG A 688 -21.02 25.56 4.32
N GLU A 689 -21.15 26.84 4.67
CA GLU A 689 -22.45 27.50 4.87
C GLU A 689 -23.20 27.64 3.54
N ARG A 690 -22.48 28.02 2.46
CA ARG A 690 -23.04 28.07 1.11
C ARG A 690 -23.56 26.70 0.66
N LEU A 691 -22.81 25.63 0.94
CA LEU A 691 -23.22 24.24 0.65
C LEU A 691 -24.50 23.85 1.39
N ARG A 692 -24.59 24.14 2.69
CA ARG A 692 -25.79 23.83 3.51
C ARG A 692 -27.02 24.60 3.04
N ARG A 693 -26.86 25.83 2.58
CA ARG A 693 -27.96 26.64 2.03
C ARG A 693 -28.42 26.10 0.67
N ALA A 694 -27.48 25.83 -0.24
CA ALA A 694 -27.77 25.24 -1.55
C ALA A 694 -28.50 23.89 -1.41
N TYR A 695 -28.06 23.07 -0.46
CA TYR A 695 -28.67 21.79 -0.14
C TYR A 695 -30.14 21.88 0.35
N ARG A 696 -30.47 22.86 1.20
CA ARG A 696 -31.87 23.08 1.64
C ARG A 696 -32.75 23.62 0.50
N ALA A 697 -32.17 24.41 -0.41
CA ALA A 697 -32.88 24.93 -1.57
C ALA A 697 -33.17 23.84 -2.62
N ALA A 698 -32.24 22.88 -2.80
CA ALA A 698 -32.40 21.74 -3.70
C ALA A 698 -33.46 20.75 -3.21
N LEU A 699 -33.60 20.54 -1.90
CA LEU A 699 -34.64 19.70 -1.30
C LEU A 699 -36.06 20.30 -1.38
N ALA A 700 -36.20 21.57 -1.76
CA ALA A 700 -37.47 22.29 -1.75
C ALA A 700 -38.14 22.44 -3.14
N ARG A 701 -37.56 21.89 -4.22
CA ARG A 701 -38.14 21.98 -5.57
C ARG A 701 -38.73 20.64 -6.02
N ASP A 702 -40.05 20.62 -6.23
CA ASP A 702 -40.82 19.59 -6.94
C ASP A 702 -40.99 20.01 -8.43
N PRO A 703 -41.31 19.11 -9.38
CA PRO A 703 -40.56 18.96 -10.63
C PRO A 703 -41.46 19.00 -11.86
N GLU A 704 -41.45 20.08 -12.63
CA GLU A 704 -42.06 20.08 -13.98
C GLU A 704 -41.14 20.81 -14.95
N GLY A 705 -40.32 20.06 -15.69
CA GLY A 705 -39.45 20.59 -16.73
C GLY A 705 -38.76 19.47 -17.51
N THR A 706 -38.91 19.50 -18.84
CA THR A 706 -38.75 18.39 -19.79
C THR A 706 -37.35 18.17 -20.37
N ASP A 707 -36.28 18.61 -19.72
CA ASP A 707 -34.91 18.31 -20.17
C ASP A 707 -34.18 17.47 -19.12
N ALA A 708 -33.99 16.18 -19.42
CA ALA A 708 -33.38 15.22 -18.51
C ALA A 708 -31.91 15.59 -18.19
N PRO A 709 -31.49 15.63 -16.91
CA PRO A 709 -30.10 15.88 -16.54
C PRO A 709 -29.12 14.87 -17.16
N SER A 710 -27.91 15.35 -17.53
CA SER A 710 -26.79 14.47 -17.92
C SER A 710 -26.27 13.71 -16.69
N PRO A 711 -25.79 12.47 -16.85
CA PRO A 711 -25.24 11.68 -15.76
C PRO A 711 -24.03 12.34 -15.09
N THR A 712 -23.87 12.11 -13.79
CA THR A 712 -22.89 12.83 -12.95
C THR A 712 -21.61 12.05 -12.72
N THR A 713 -21.51 10.82 -13.22
CA THR A 713 -20.35 9.93 -13.07
C THR A 713 -19.94 9.37 -14.43
N PRO A 714 -18.65 9.04 -14.66
CA PRO A 714 -18.24 8.38 -15.90
C PRO A 714 -19.00 7.07 -16.17
N THR A 715 -19.38 6.33 -15.12
CA THR A 715 -20.21 5.13 -15.23
C THR A 715 -21.67 5.45 -15.57
N GLY A 716 -22.22 6.53 -15.03
CA GLY A 716 -23.55 7.02 -15.40
C GLY A 716 -23.59 7.48 -16.86
N GLU A 717 -22.54 8.18 -17.32
CA GLU A 717 -22.36 8.58 -18.72
C GLU A 717 -22.28 7.33 -19.61
N TYR A 718 -21.54 6.31 -19.17
CA TYR A 718 -21.47 5.02 -19.85
C TYR A 718 -22.83 4.32 -19.95
N ASN A 719 -23.57 4.26 -18.84
CA ASN A 719 -24.90 3.65 -18.79
C ASN A 719 -25.90 4.37 -19.69
N LEU A 720 -25.85 5.70 -19.73
CA LEU A 720 -26.70 6.48 -20.62
C LEU A 720 -26.31 6.29 -22.09
N ALA A 721 -25.02 6.13 -22.40
CA ALA A 721 -24.60 5.74 -23.74
C ALA A 721 -25.18 4.36 -24.11
N CYS A 722 -25.14 3.40 -23.19
CA CYS A 722 -25.75 2.09 -23.40
C CYS A 722 -27.27 2.20 -23.64
N THR A 723 -27.98 3.07 -22.91
CA THR A 723 -29.39 3.38 -23.17
C THR A 723 -29.60 3.82 -24.61
N TYR A 724 -28.90 4.87 -25.06
CA TYR A 724 -29.08 5.36 -26.43
C TYR A 724 -28.70 4.31 -27.49
N ALA A 725 -27.68 3.49 -27.22
CA ALA A 725 -27.26 2.43 -28.13
C ALA A 725 -28.33 1.33 -28.33
N VAL A 726 -29.20 1.10 -27.34
CA VAL A 726 -30.24 0.04 -27.40
C VAL A 726 -31.66 0.57 -27.57
N ARG A 727 -31.88 1.88 -27.39
CA ARG A 727 -33.20 2.51 -27.38
C ARG A 727 -33.95 2.35 -28.69
N THR A 728 -33.26 2.49 -29.81
CA THR A 728 -33.84 2.34 -31.15
C THR A 728 -33.29 1.09 -31.84
N LYS A 729 -34.18 0.31 -32.47
CA LYS A 729 -33.81 -0.88 -33.27
C LYS A 729 -34.52 -0.85 -34.62
N PRO A 730 -33.81 -0.65 -35.75
CA PRO A 730 -32.36 -0.41 -35.86
C PRO A 730 -31.94 0.93 -35.23
N LEU A 731 -30.69 1.02 -34.76
CA LEU A 731 -30.13 2.21 -34.11
C LEU A 731 -30.12 3.40 -35.08
N ASP A 732 -30.78 4.48 -34.70
CA ASP A 732 -30.83 5.70 -35.50
C ASP A 732 -29.57 6.57 -35.35
N ALA A 733 -29.38 7.53 -36.28
CA ALA A 733 -28.19 8.37 -36.30
C ALA A 733 -28.13 9.37 -35.12
N ALA A 734 -29.27 9.82 -34.59
CA ALA A 734 -29.31 10.77 -33.48
C ALA A 734 -28.91 10.08 -32.17
N ASP A 735 -29.38 8.86 -31.96
CA ASP A 735 -29.00 7.99 -30.84
C ASP A 735 -27.56 7.52 -30.95
N ALA A 736 -27.05 7.23 -32.15
CA ALA A 736 -25.63 6.95 -32.35
C ALA A 736 -24.73 8.15 -31.97
N LEU A 737 -25.12 9.37 -32.33
CA LEU A 737 -24.39 10.58 -31.94
C LEU A 737 -24.42 10.82 -30.44
N ARG A 738 -25.59 10.65 -29.79
CA ARG A 738 -25.71 10.75 -28.33
C ARG A 738 -24.87 9.68 -27.62
N THR A 739 -24.91 8.43 -28.11
CA THR A 739 -24.06 7.34 -27.62
C THR A 739 -22.59 7.72 -27.68
N THR A 740 -22.14 8.30 -28.79
CA THR A 740 -20.75 8.77 -28.98
C THR A 740 -20.35 9.83 -27.94
N ASP A 741 -21.21 10.84 -27.74
CA ASP A 741 -20.95 11.96 -26.84
C ASP A 741 -20.85 11.51 -25.37
N HIS A 742 -21.76 10.62 -24.95
CA HIS A 742 -21.72 10.03 -23.61
C HIS A 742 -20.52 9.09 -23.41
N LEU A 743 -20.16 8.27 -24.40
CA LEU A 743 -18.96 7.44 -24.32
C LEU A 743 -17.67 8.27 -24.21
N ARG A 744 -17.56 9.41 -24.94
CA ARG A 744 -16.40 10.32 -24.80
C ARG A 744 -16.18 10.77 -23.36
N ARG A 745 -17.27 11.07 -22.64
CA ARG A 745 -17.21 11.45 -21.22
C ARG A 745 -16.93 10.27 -20.30
N ALA A 746 -17.41 9.08 -20.66
CA ALA A 746 -17.22 7.85 -19.87
C ALA A 746 -15.80 7.27 -19.93
N VAL A 747 -15.16 7.29 -21.11
CA VAL A 747 -13.86 6.61 -21.36
C VAL A 747 -12.65 7.33 -20.73
N VAL A 748 -12.89 8.30 -19.85
CA VAL A 748 -11.87 8.83 -18.94
C VAL A 748 -11.40 7.75 -17.94
N LEU A 749 -12.24 6.74 -17.65
CA LEU A 749 -11.85 5.56 -16.90
C LEU A 749 -11.26 4.49 -17.85
N ALA A 750 -10.04 4.05 -17.55
CA ALA A 750 -9.32 3.05 -18.37
C ALA A 750 -10.08 1.73 -18.49
N ASP A 751 -10.73 1.28 -17.41
CA ASP A 751 -11.51 0.04 -17.39
C ASP A 751 -12.71 0.12 -18.34
N LEU A 752 -13.44 1.25 -18.34
CA LEU A 752 -14.57 1.47 -19.27
C LEU A 752 -14.09 1.64 -20.71
N ARG A 753 -12.92 2.27 -20.92
CA ARG A 753 -12.29 2.34 -22.23
C ARG A 753 -12.03 0.95 -22.81
N THR A 754 -11.62 0.01 -21.97
CA THR A 754 -11.37 -1.37 -22.37
C THR A 754 -12.70 -2.10 -22.61
N TRP A 755 -13.63 -2.00 -21.66
CA TRP A 755 -14.91 -2.70 -21.68
C TRP A 755 -15.84 -2.33 -22.85
N LEU A 756 -15.81 -1.08 -23.34
CA LEU A 756 -16.70 -0.62 -24.41
C LEU A 756 -16.61 -1.47 -25.70
N HIS A 757 -15.48 -2.16 -25.89
CA HIS A 757 -15.24 -3.02 -27.04
C HIS A 757 -15.93 -4.38 -26.95
N ASP A 758 -16.24 -4.82 -25.74
CA ASP A 758 -16.85 -6.13 -25.47
C ASP A 758 -18.32 -6.02 -25.06
N ASP A 759 -18.75 -4.84 -24.60
CA ASP A 759 -20.08 -4.62 -24.07
C ASP A 759 -21.22 -5.04 -25.03
N PRO A 760 -22.07 -6.01 -24.67
CA PRO A 760 -23.13 -6.49 -25.55
C PRO A 760 -24.20 -5.44 -25.85
N MET A 761 -24.41 -4.44 -24.97
CA MET A 761 -25.37 -3.36 -25.22
C MET A 761 -24.89 -2.41 -26.31
N LEU A 762 -23.58 -2.28 -26.50
CA LEU A 762 -22.98 -1.45 -27.54
C LEU A 762 -22.81 -2.19 -28.87
N ALA A 763 -23.18 -3.47 -28.96
CA ALA A 763 -22.94 -4.29 -30.15
C ALA A 763 -23.48 -3.66 -31.45
N ALA A 764 -24.72 -3.15 -31.44
CA ALA A 764 -25.32 -2.47 -32.59
C ALA A 764 -24.63 -1.13 -32.91
N TYR A 765 -24.12 -0.43 -31.90
CA TYR A 765 -23.37 0.82 -32.07
C TYR A 765 -21.94 0.57 -32.58
N ARG A 766 -21.29 -0.55 -32.24
CA ARG A 766 -19.95 -0.90 -32.73
C ARG A 766 -19.88 -1.07 -34.25
N GLU A 767 -20.99 -1.43 -34.88
CA GLU A 767 -21.10 -1.56 -36.33
C GLU A 767 -21.23 -0.19 -37.06
N ARG A 768 -21.38 0.89 -36.30
CA ARG A 768 -21.63 2.24 -36.83
C ARG A 768 -20.33 2.97 -37.21
N PRO A 769 -20.33 3.81 -38.26
CA PRO A 769 -19.15 4.60 -38.63
C PRO A 769 -18.75 5.61 -37.55
N GLU A 770 -19.70 6.10 -36.75
CA GLU A 770 -19.45 7.02 -35.62
C GLU A 770 -18.54 6.38 -34.56
N TYR A 771 -18.71 5.08 -34.27
CA TYR A 771 -17.86 4.34 -33.34
C TYR A 771 -16.43 4.17 -33.87
N ALA A 772 -16.30 3.76 -35.12
CA ALA A 772 -15.00 3.55 -35.77
C ALA A 772 -14.19 4.85 -35.88
N ALA A 773 -14.86 5.99 -36.08
CA ALA A 773 -14.22 7.29 -36.15
C ALA A 773 -13.63 7.74 -34.80
N GLU A 774 -14.29 7.39 -33.70
CA GLU A 774 -13.92 7.90 -32.37
C GLU A 774 -13.06 6.93 -31.55
N PHE A 775 -13.38 5.63 -31.57
CA PHE A 775 -12.77 4.63 -30.69
C PHE A 775 -11.87 3.62 -31.43
N GLY A 776 -11.79 3.73 -32.76
CA GLY A 776 -10.96 2.89 -33.62
C GLY A 776 -11.52 1.48 -33.86
N GLN A 777 -10.94 0.80 -34.85
CA GLN A 777 -11.32 -0.56 -35.27
C GLN A 777 -10.24 -1.56 -34.91
N ASP A 778 -10.63 -2.81 -34.64
CA ASP A 778 -9.69 -3.91 -34.47
C ASP A 778 -9.00 -4.22 -35.80
N PRO A 779 -7.72 -4.64 -35.79
CA PRO A 779 -7.03 -5.06 -37.00
C PRO A 779 -7.74 -6.23 -37.69
N LEU A 780 -7.76 -6.22 -39.02
CA LEU A 780 -8.30 -7.33 -39.80
C LEU A 780 -7.45 -8.59 -39.63
N ASP A 781 -8.12 -9.75 -39.66
CA ASP A 781 -7.46 -11.04 -39.89
C ASP A 781 -7.33 -11.29 -41.40
N LEU A 782 -6.38 -12.14 -41.80
CA LEU A 782 -6.09 -12.48 -43.19
C LEU A 782 -7.35 -12.99 -43.91
N LEU A 783 -8.12 -13.86 -43.26
CA LEU A 783 -9.33 -14.43 -43.84
C LEU A 783 -10.51 -13.45 -43.92
N SER A 784 -10.38 -12.25 -43.36
CA SER A 784 -11.37 -11.18 -43.45
C SER A 784 -11.12 -10.23 -44.63
N VAL A 785 -9.94 -10.31 -45.26
CA VAL A 785 -9.55 -9.47 -46.40
C VAL A 785 -10.03 -10.11 -47.71
N ALA A 786 -10.58 -9.32 -48.64
CA ALA A 786 -10.84 -9.80 -50.00
C ALA A 786 -9.49 -9.95 -50.75
N PRO A 787 -9.19 -11.09 -51.41
CA PRO A 787 -10.10 -12.15 -51.88
C PRO A 787 -10.32 -13.34 -50.93
N PHE A 788 -9.60 -13.45 -49.81
CA PHE A 788 -9.66 -14.60 -48.90
C PHE A 788 -11.03 -14.79 -48.26
N ALA A 789 -11.70 -13.69 -47.91
CA ALA A 789 -13.02 -13.70 -47.28
C ALA A 789 -14.05 -14.54 -48.04
N ARG A 790 -14.02 -14.51 -49.38
CA ARG A 790 -14.92 -15.30 -50.25
C ARG A 790 -14.72 -16.80 -50.09
N TYR A 791 -13.51 -17.24 -49.76
CA TYR A 791 -13.13 -18.64 -49.65
C TYR A 791 -12.78 -19.06 -48.22
N ALA A 792 -13.04 -18.21 -47.22
CA ALA A 792 -12.64 -18.43 -45.83
C ALA A 792 -13.11 -19.78 -45.25
N PRO A 793 -14.34 -20.29 -45.52
CA PRO A 793 -14.74 -21.62 -45.07
C PRO A 793 -13.87 -22.74 -45.65
N ALA A 794 -13.56 -22.70 -46.95
CA ALA A 794 -12.73 -23.69 -47.62
C ALA A 794 -11.27 -23.61 -47.12
N LEU A 795 -10.72 -22.41 -46.99
CA LEU A 795 -9.37 -22.20 -46.47
C LEU A 795 -9.21 -22.73 -45.04
N ARG A 796 -10.21 -22.52 -44.16
CA ARG A 796 -10.22 -23.09 -42.79
C ARG A 796 -10.32 -24.61 -42.80
N ALA A 797 -11.19 -25.18 -43.64
CA ALA A 797 -11.38 -26.63 -43.73
C ALA A 797 -10.07 -27.37 -44.11
N TRP A 798 -9.21 -26.73 -44.90
CA TRP A 798 -7.93 -27.28 -45.34
C TRP A 798 -6.73 -26.79 -44.51
N GLY A 799 -6.95 -26.04 -43.41
CA GLY A 799 -5.88 -25.53 -42.55
C GLY A 799 -4.97 -24.47 -43.20
N LEU A 800 -5.43 -23.86 -44.30
CA LEU A 800 -4.76 -22.81 -45.06
C LEU A 800 -5.10 -21.43 -44.49
N THR A 801 -4.82 -21.22 -43.20
CA THR A 801 -5.17 -20.00 -42.46
C THR A 801 -4.06 -18.96 -42.42
N THR A 802 -2.89 -19.25 -42.99
CA THR A 802 -1.75 -18.33 -43.04
C THR A 802 -1.25 -18.13 -44.47
N GLU A 803 -0.69 -16.96 -44.74
CA GLU A 803 -0.16 -16.55 -46.05
C GLU A 803 0.87 -17.55 -46.59
N GLN A 804 1.80 -18.00 -45.75
CA GLN A 804 2.85 -18.96 -46.11
C GLN A 804 2.26 -20.30 -46.56
N ARG A 805 1.19 -20.76 -45.89
CA ARG A 805 0.51 -22.01 -46.25
C ARG A 805 -0.24 -21.89 -47.57
N ILE A 806 -0.89 -20.76 -47.82
CA ILE A 806 -1.57 -20.51 -49.10
C ILE A 806 -0.56 -20.41 -50.25
N VAL A 807 0.57 -19.73 -50.04
CA VAL A 807 1.66 -19.58 -51.02
C VAL A 807 2.29 -20.93 -51.39
N ALA A 808 2.42 -21.83 -50.43
CA ALA A 808 3.03 -23.15 -50.62
C ALA A 808 2.24 -24.09 -51.53
N VAL A 809 0.93 -23.82 -51.74
CA VAL A 809 0.07 -24.65 -52.60
C VAL A 809 0.17 -24.17 -54.06
N PRO A 810 0.46 -25.07 -55.02
CA PRO A 810 0.44 -24.71 -56.44
C PRO A 810 -0.95 -24.23 -56.91
N PRO A 811 -1.04 -23.27 -57.86
CA PRO A 811 -2.32 -22.76 -58.36
C PRO A 811 -3.37 -23.81 -58.80
N PRO A 812 -3.02 -24.90 -59.53
CA PRO A 812 -4.02 -25.90 -59.91
C PRO A 812 -4.58 -26.68 -58.72
N ASP A 813 -3.75 -26.95 -57.72
CA ASP A 813 -4.17 -27.65 -56.50
C ASP A 813 -5.01 -26.72 -55.62
N LEU A 814 -4.61 -25.45 -55.51
CA LEU A 814 -5.39 -24.44 -54.80
C LEU A 814 -6.76 -24.21 -55.46
N ALA A 815 -6.83 -24.21 -56.79
CA ALA A 815 -8.10 -24.12 -57.52
C ALA A 815 -9.03 -25.30 -57.22
N ALA A 816 -8.49 -26.52 -57.15
CA ALA A 816 -9.24 -27.72 -56.78
C ALA A 816 -9.75 -27.67 -55.34
N LEU A 817 -8.90 -27.21 -54.39
CA LEU A 817 -9.27 -27.09 -52.97
C LEU A 817 -10.33 -26.01 -52.72
N LEU A 818 -10.30 -24.92 -53.48
CA LEU A 818 -11.23 -23.79 -53.37
C LEU A 818 -12.48 -23.94 -54.24
N GLY A 819 -12.54 -24.93 -55.14
CA GLY A 819 -13.65 -25.12 -56.08
C GLY A 819 -13.79 -23.95 -57.07
N THR A 820 -12.68 -23.43 -57.57
CA THR A 820 -12.61 -22.20 -58.39
C THR A 820 -11.73 -22.39 -59.63
N THR A 821 -11.57 -21.35 -60.43
CA THR A 821 -10.73 -21.40 -61.63
C THR A 821 -9.24 -21.24 -61.28
N PRO A 822 -8.30 -21.78 -62.09
CA PRO A 822 -6.86 -21.56 -61.89
C PRO A 822 -6.48 -20.06 -61.84
N GLU A 823 -7.21 -19.21 -62.55
CA GLU A 823 -7.00 -17.76 -62.56
C GLU A 823 -7.45 -17.08 -61.25
N GLU A 824 -8.59 -17.47 -60.68
CA GLU A 824 -9.02 -17.01 -59.35
C GLU A 824 -8.08 -17.53 -58.25
N ALA A 825 -7.64 -18.79 -58.33
CA ALA A 825 -6.67 -19.35 -57.41
C ALA A 825 -5.30 -18.64 -57.49
N ALA A 826 -4.86 -18.28 -58.71
CA ALA A 826 -3.65 -17.47 -58.91
C ALA A 826 -3.78 -16.08 -58.26
N ARG A 827 -4.95 -15.45 -58.32
CA ARG A 827 -5.23 -14.17 -57.64
C ARG A 827 -5.21 -14.28 -56.12
N VAL A 828 -5.83 -15.32 -55.55
CA VAL A 828 -5.77 -15.59 -54.10
C VAL A 828 -4.33 -15.83 -53.65
N ARG A 829 -3.56 -16.58 -54.43
CA ARG A 829 -2.14 -16.85 -54.14
C ARG A 829 -1.26 -15.60 -54.30
N ALA A 830 -1.53 -14.74 -55.28
CA ALA A 830 -0.83 -13.46 -55.44
C ALA A 830 -1.11 -12.51 -54.27
N ALA A 831 -2.36 -12.43 -53.80
CA ALA A 831 -2.70 -11.68 -52.59
C ALA A 831 -1.99 -12.23 -51.36
N ALA A 832 -1.79 -13.55 -51.26
CA ALA A 832 -1.05 -14.16 -50.15
C ALA A 832 0.46 -13.88 -50.22
N HIS A 833 1.04 -13.81 -51.42
CA HIS A 833 2.41 -13.35 -51.62
C HIS A 833 2.57 -11.90 -51.15
N LEU A 834 1.67 -11.01 -51.58
CA LEU A 834 1.67 -9.61 -51.16
C LEU A 834 1.52 -9.48 -49.63
N ALA A 835 0.67 -10.30 -49.01
CA ALA A 835 0.52 -10.34 -47.56
C ALA A 835 1.80 -10.79 -46.83
N ALA A 836 2.58 -11.71 -47.44
CA ALA A 836 3.83 -12.22 -46.89
C ALA A 836 4.98 -11.21 -47.03
N ASP A 837 4.95 -10.36 -48.05
CA ASP A 837 5.94 -9.30 -48.25
C ASP A 837 5.72 -8.09 -47.33
N LEU A 838 4.52 -7.96 -46.74
CA LEU A 838 4.22 -6.96 -45.72
C LEU A 838 4.81 -7.35 -44.35
N PRO A 839 5.27 -6.37 -43.54
CA PRO A 839 5.79 -6.63 -42.20
C PRO A 839 4.72 -7.31 -41.33
N ALA A 840 5.10 -8.38 -40.63
CA ALA A 840 4.24 -9.16 -39.75
C ALA A 840 3.92 -8.42 -38.43
N LEU A 841 3.17 -7.32 -38.55
CA LEU A 841 2.74 -6.46 -37.45
C LEU A 841 1.19 -6.42 -37.38
N PRO A 842 0.61 -6.13 -36.20
CA PRO A 842 -0.82 -5.86 -36.08
C PRO A 842 -1.22 -4.70 -37.00
N GLY A 843 -2.28 -4.88 -37.79
CA GLY A 843 -2.73 -3.94 -38.82
C GLY A 843 -2.21 -4.21 -40.25
N ARG A 844 -1.39 -5.24 -40.46
CA ARG A 844 -0.89 -5.61 -41.81
C ARG A 844 -2.00 -5.95 -42.80
N CYS A 845 -3.05 -6.63 -42.34
CA CYS A 845 -4.15 -7.07 -43.19
C CYS A 845 -5.04 -5.88 -43.60
N ASP A 846 -5.11 -4.83 -42.79
CA ASP A 846 -5.75 -3.57 -43.14
C ASP A 846 -4.97 -2.81 -44.21
N VAL A 847 -3.64 -2.85 -44.17
CA VAL A 847 -2.80 -2.31 -45.25
C VAL A 847 -3.00 -3.12 -46.52
N LEU A 848 -2.98 -4.45 -46.42
CA LEU A 848 -3.24 -5.36 -47.54
C LEU A 848 -4.60 -5.11 -48.20
N ASP A 849 -5.66 -4.96 -47.40
CA ASP A 849 -7.03 -4.66 -47.85
C ASP A 849 -7.07 -3.37 -48.68
N VAL A 850 -6.39 -2.31 -48.23
CA VAL A 850 -6.28 -1.06 -49.00
C VAL A 850 -5.48 -1.25 -50.28
N LEU A 851 -4.37 -1.98 -50.25
CA LEU A 851 -3.53 -2.23 -51.44
C LEU A 851 -4.29 -3.00 -52.51
N LEU A 852 -4.99 -4.06 -52.12
CA LEU A 852 -5.79 -4.89 -53.03
C LEU A 852 -6.99 -4.12 -53.60
N ALA A 853 -7.61 -3.24 -52.80
CA ALA A 853 -8.70 -2.38 -53.27
C ALA A 853 -8.25 -1.34 -54.32
N HIS A 854 -6.95 -1.03 -54.39
CA HIS A 854 -6.35 -0.14 -55.40
C HIS A 854 -5.54 -0.91 -56.46
N ASP A 855 -5.82 -2.21 -56.63
CA ASP A 855 -5.18 -3.08 -57.63
C ASP A 855 -3.64 -3.15 -57.55
N VAL A 856 -3.07 -2.93 -56.35
CA VAL A 856 -1.63 -3.06 -56.12
C VAL A 856 -1.27 -4.53 -55.93
N GLY A 857 -0.69 -5.15 -56.97
CA GLY A 857 -0.33 -6.58 -56.96
C GLY A 857 1.07 -6.91 -56.43
N ALA A 858 1.94 -5.91 -56.27
CA ALA A 858 3.30 -6.06 -55.72
C ALA A 858 3.76 -4.74 -55.10
N LEU A 859 4.59 -4.80 -54.06
CA LEU A 859 5.11 -3.60 -53.39
C LEU A 859 6.12 -2.85 -54.31
N PRO A 860 5.90 -1.56 -54.61
CA PRO A 860 6.80 -0.77 -55.45
C PRO A 860 8.11 -0.40 -54.72
N GLN A 861 9.21 -0.30 -55.47
CA GLN A 861 10.52 0.09 -54.91
C GLN A 861 10.66 1.60 -54.65
N GLU A 862 9.86 2.44 -55.33
CA GLU A 862 9.95 3.91 -55.30
C GLU A 862 8.82 4.60 -54.51
N GLY A 863 8.04 3.85 -53.73
CA GLY A 863 6.92 4.37 -52.93
C GLY A 863 5.54 4.15 -53.54
N LEU A 864 4.48 4.29 -52.73
CA LEU A 864 3.09 4.12 -53.15
C LEU A 864 2.55 5.40 -53.82
N PRO A 865 1.63 5.30 -54.78
CA PRO A 865 0.89 6.45 -55.29
C PRO A 865 0.21 7.26 -54.17
N ASP A 866 0.17 8.58 -54.29
CA ASP A 866 -0.28 9.50 -53.23
C ASP A 866 -1.69 9.22 -52.71
N ASP A 867 -2.60 8.79 -53.58
CA ASP A 867 -3.96 8.40 -53.24
C ASP A 867 -4.00 7.11 -52.41
N VAL A 868 -3.21 6.11 -52.79
CA VAL A 868 -3.05 4.84 -52.05
C VAL A 868 -2.35 5.08 -50.71
N ALA A 869 -1.27 5.86 -50.70
CA ALA A 869 -0.55 6.22 -49.47
C ALA A 869 -1.44 6.97 -48.48
N ARG A 870 -2.31 7.87 -48.97
CA ARG A 870 -3.31 8.57 -48.16
C ARG A 870 -4.37 7.61 -47.60
N ALA A 871 -4.85 6.67 -48.41
CA ALA A 871 -5.79 5.64 -47.98
C ALA A 871 -5.20 4.73 -46.90
N VAL A 872 -3.94 4.29 -47.07
CA VAL A 872 -3.20 3.50 -46.08
C VAL A 872 -3.00 4.29 -44.78
N ARG A 873 -2.55 5.55 -44.85
CA ARG A 873 -2.41 6.43 -43.66
C ARG A 873 -3.75 6.58 -42.92
N SER A 874 -4.82 6.82 -43.66
CA SER A 874 -6.16 6.97 -43.10
C SER A 874 -6.65 5.69 -42.42
N ARG A 875 -6.39 4.51 -43.03
CA ARG A 875 -6.74 3.21 -42.46
C ARG A 875 -5.96 2.93 -41.18
N VAL A 876 -4.63 3.10 -41.20
CA VAL A 876 -3.74 2.83 -40.06
C VAL A 876 -4.04 3.73 -38.85
N VAL A 877 -4.39 5.01 -39.07
CA VAL A 877 -4.76 5.91 -37.97
C VAL A 877 -6.01 5.44 -37.21
N ARG A 878 -6.92 4.74 -37.89
CA ARG A 878 -8.16 4.23 -37.29
C ARG A 878 -7.99 2.88 -36.58
N LEU A 879 -6.81 2.27 -36.62
CA LEU A 879 -6.57 0.96 -35.98
C LEU A 879 -6.27 1.09 -34.49
N ARG A 880 -6.86 0.18 -33.71
CA ARG A 880 -6.55 -0.03 -32.29
C ARG A 880 -5.20 -0.75 -32.15
N LEU A 881 -4.13 0.04 -32.19
CA LEU A 881 -2.74 -0.38 -32.00
C LEU A 881 -2.17 0.29 -30.75
N THR A 882 -1.33 -0.43 -29.99
CA THR A 882 -0.54 0.19 -28.91
C THR A 882 0.39 1.26 -29.51
N PRO A 883 0.84 2.26 -28.73
CA PRO A 883 1.79 3.27 -29.22
C PRO A 883 3.03 2.63 -29.87
N SER A 884 3.55 1.55 -29.26
CA SER A 884 4.71 0.81 -29.76
C SER A 884 4.46 0.09 -31.08
N GLU A 885 3.26 -0.47 -31.29
CA GLU A 885 2.89 -1.16 -32.52
C GLU A 885 2.62 -0.16 -33.64
N ARG A 886 1.97 0.96 -33.30
CA ARG A 886 1.71 2.04 -34.24
C ARG A 886 3.00 2.67 -34.74
N ASP A 887 3.98 2.89 -33.87
CA ASP A 887 5.29 3.42 -34.28
C ASP A 887 6.06 2.41 -35.11
N ARG A 888 6.10 1.12 -34.71
CA ARG A 888 6.71 0.06 -35.53
C ARG A 888 6.08 -0.06 -36.90
N LEU A 889 4.75 -0.01 -36.98
CA LEU A 889 4.02 -0.06 -38.25
C LEU A 889 4.30 1.18 -39.10
N ARG A 890 4.31 2.38 -38.51
CA ARG A 890 4.68 3.62 -39.21
C ARG A 890 6.11 3.58 -39.74
N THR A 891 7.07 3.15 -38.92
CA THR A 891 8.47 3.02 -39.33
C THR A 891 8.63 2.01 -40.46
N ALA A 892 7.94 0.87 -40.38
CA ALA A 892 7.98 -0.15 -41.43
C ALA A 892 7.35 0.32 -42.74
N LEU A 893 6.32 1.18 -42.68
CA LEU A 893 5.66 1.76 -43.85
C LEU A 893 6.31 3.06 -44.36
N ALA A 894 7.27 3.65 -43.62
CA ALA A 894 7.84 4.96 -43.92
C ALA A 894 8.48 5.01 -45.32
N GLY A 895 9.16 3.93 -45.75
CA GLY A 895 9.74 3.83 -47.08
C GLY A 895 8.72 3.81 -48.22
N TRP A 896 7.45 3.53 -47.95
CA TRP A 896 6.38 3.47 -48.95
C TRP A 896 5.42 4.66 -48.91
N LEU A 897 5.29 5.33 -47.76
CA LEU A 897 4.27 6.36 -47.53
C LEU A 897 4.73 7.80 -47.75
N GLY A 898 6.05 8.02 -47.88
CA GLY A 898 6.67 9.34 -48.05
C GLY A 898 6.77 10.11 -46.75
#